data_AF-A0A8H4RLC9-F1
#
_entry.id   AF-A0A8H4RLC9-F1
#
_cell.length_a   1.000
_cell.length_b   1.000
_cell.length_c   1.000
_cell.angle_alpha   90.00
_cell.angle_beta   90.00
_cell.angle_gamma   90.00
#
_symmetry.space_group_name_H-M   'P 1'
#
loop_
_entity.id
_entity.type
_entity.pdbx_description
1 polymer ?
#
loop_
_entity_poly.entity_id
_entity_poly.type
_entity_poly.pdbx_seq_one_letter_code
_entity_poly.pdbx_strand_id
1 'polypeptide(L)'
;MTTPRAIRKVFLAIEQNEGAGARVRRSIGGPQLRELSPFLMLDHFSSTSLAGFPDHPHRGQETITYLLNGELDHEDFTGNKGTIKTGGLQFMTAGRGIMHSEMPRPNADGSPNIGLQLWVDLPQSLKKCEPRYRDLQAPEIPNIDIDDKKVHIKIISGKSHGVDSVKELAYTPVWILDIEIKPGGKITQDLPSGWNAFAYTLTGTTTFTVGDDKRVVGQYHNVVFEQKGDTVSAAVEASAKENGHFLLIAGLPLDQTVVRYGPFVMNTEEEIQQAMMDFRTCSNGFERARGWESIIGGTSTLFCEVVISFYLKSAGSTRANNAAKENAKGDPELQKLRRKARCVFRPEFPSSCVDCFERRIPCQDQNSNETQNLQSDNVTPLSERVAHLEALVQSLSTGNIASLSNPGHPAMDDSTSLLADKSTSLFGLSVGSHNNATILGLFDNSILKREPSTDGKILKSINSKDSQVCRELLSSLPSPDDLKQILEIAGGWFRGWEHLFSEIQPDKSCNTLEDFVTSGFEQQNPVRVAMGLLCLAISLQSGAKFNLQLYNYNLPLPPMDLSNHYLNLVDHFVISDDDYSGSIAFVDLIAMHAKCLVNLCKISKSWSYFRRAISNAQLLGLHQNQNIGIEEQDASSQRRKDGWWSLNILDRYTSLLLGLPYAATLELHEVDINDIDPRSDVCTVLYHRQLAVIAGIVIDRNQKPNPSLSSTIEIERKLDEVASMLPESWWNDEALTPRSQLDAEIFYKRLMSRHWASQIRIFLHLPFAFKSYTESQFEYNRLACFDAVRKASRLYQILREDREAAFHMCNILDFSGFLAALILLLGRTQKGPTFLAPDLDLEKADKFSVEATCEILRKAALEPGCAVAVQGLQVLETLKSSTIYNDKLVKESKPWEGTLTVPYFGRIKISTRKSQQSRQQRSFEEQPNSLPGTAQKTLFGTNQQEPDLFLSQTADVGDLLDFPDSFVEFPQMDIDWQQMPNIGDLDQDWSFFAD
;
A
#
# COMPACT_ATOMS: atom_id res chain seq x y z
N MET A 1 54.08 -7.76 -6.59
CA MET A 1 53.27 -8.90 -7.10
C MET A 1 51.84 -8.44 -7.04
N THR A 2 51.13 -8.47 -8.16
CA THR A 2 49.68 -8.22 -8.17
C THR A 2 48.99 -9.38 -7.46
N THR A 3 48.00 -9.06 -6.62
CA THR A 3 47.21 -10.01 -5.84
C THR A 3 45.78 -10.05 -6.38
N PRO A 4 45.30 -11.17 -6.94
CA PRO A 4 43.94 -11.25 -7.45
C PRO A 4 42.91 -11.10 -6.33
N ARG A 5 41.82 -10.37 -6.60
CA ARG A 5 40.69 -10.22 -5.67
C ARG A 5 39.82 -11.46 -5.69
N ALA A 6 39.54 -12.01 -4.51
CA ALA A 6 38.63 -13.14 -4.37
C ALA A 6 37.18 -12.76 -4.71
N ILE A 7 36.38 -13.74 -5.18
CA ILE A 7 34.95 -13.56 -5.41
C ILE A 7 34.23 -13.77 -4.08
N ARG A 8 33.60 -12.71 -3.56
CA ARG A 8 32.79 -12.73 -2.34
C ARG A 8 31.42 -13.35 -2.59
N LYS A 9 30.76 -12.95 -3.68
CA LYS A 9 29.39 -13.37 -3.98
C LYS A 9 29.11 -13.31 -5.48
N VAL A 10 28.33 -14.26 -5.99
CA VAL A 10 27.76 -14.20 -7.35
C VAL A 10 26.28 -14.46 -7.27
N PHE A 11 25.48 -13.60 -7.90
CA PHE A 11 24.03 -13.73 -7.82
C PHE A 11 23.31 -13.06 -8.99
N LEU A 12 22.12 -13.56 -9.33
CA LEU A 12 21.29 -13.05 -10.42
C LEU A 12 20.51 -11.82 -9.95
N ALA A 13 20.48 -10.75 -10.75
CA ALA A 13 19.65 -9.59 -10.51
C ALA A 13 18.16 -9.90 -10.71
N ILE A 14 17.31 -9.37 -9.83
CA ILE A 14 15.87 -9.67 -9.79
C ILE A 14 15.11 -8.62 -10.59
N GLU A 15 14.24 -9.04 -11.51
CA GLU A 15 13.39 -8.15 -12.30
C GLU A 15 12.18 -7.66 -11.47
N GLN A 16 11.91 -6.35 -11.50
CA GLN A 16 10.80 -5.68 -10.82
C GLN A 16 10.29 -4.47 -11.63
N ASN A 17 9.10 -3.96 -11.32
CA ASN A 17 8.58 -2.73 -11.92
C ASN A 17 9.03 -1.51 -11.11
N GLU A 18 9.31 -0.39 -11.77
CA GLU A 18 9.61 0.91 -11.16
C GLU A 18 8.97 2.04 -12.00
N GLY A 19 8.82 3.22 -11.39
CA GLY A 19 8.27 4.41 -12.06
C GLY A 19 6.88 4.18 -12.68
N ALA A 20 6.63 4.78 -13.84
CA ALA A 20 5.38 4.66 -14.58
C ALA A 20 5.48 3.58 -15.67
N GLY A 21 5.62 2.31 -15.27
CA GLY A 21 5.60 1.16 -16.17
C GLY A 21 6.97 0.71 -16.71
N ALA A 22 8.07 1.21 -16.14
CA ALA A 22 9.41 0.75 -16.47
C ALA A 22 9.70 -0.59 -15.77
N ARG A 23 10.53 -1.43 -16.39
CA ARG A 23 11.03 -2.68 -15.80
C ARG A 23 12.52 -2.56 -15.53
N VAL A 24 12.94 -2.95 -14.35
CA VAL A 24 14.34 -2.91 -13.92
C VAL A 24 14.77 -4.26 -13.36
N ARG A 25 16.04 -4.64 -13.55
CA ARG A 25 16.67 -5.74 -12.83
C ARG A 25 17.58 -5.16 -11.75
N ARG A 26 17.16 -5.30 -10.49
CA ARG A 26 17.88 -4.79 -9.33
C ARG A 26 18.92 -5.79 -8.84
N SER A 27 20.16 -5.32 -8.68
CA SER A 27 21.26 -6.13 -8.14
C SER A 27 21.70 -5.65 -6.75
N ILE A 28 22.24 -4.43 -6.65
CA ILE A 28 22.54 -3.74 -5.40
C ILE A 28 21.27 -3.00 -4.95
N GLY A 29 21.01 -2.95 -3.64
CA GLY A 29 19.78 -2.38 -3.08
C GLY A 29 18.62 -3.37 -3.05
N GLY A 30 18.85 -4.62 -3.46
CA GLY A 30 17.90 -5.73 -3.38
C GLY A 30 18.15 -6.63 -2.17
N PRO A 31 17.30 -7.63 -1.92
CA PRO A 31 17.40 -8.52 -0.75
C PRO A 31 18.71 -9.31 -0.71
N GLN A 32 19.31 -9.59 -1.87
CA GLN A 32 20.55 -10.35 -1.97
C GLN A 32 21.79 -9.52 -1.65
N LEU A 33 21.75 -8.20 -1.80
CA LEU A 33 22.84 -7.29 -1.44
C LEU A 33 22.25 -5.90 -1.17
N ARG A 34 21.84 -5.70 0.09
CA ARG A 34 21.19 -4.45 0.51
C ARG A 34 22.09 -3.24 0.29
N GLU A 35 23.38 -3.35 0.64
CA GLU A 35 24.34 -2.25 0.56
C GLU A 35 25.73 -2.73 0.17
N LEU A 36 26.45 -1.92 -0.61
CA LEU A 36 27.87 -2.11 -0.95
C LEU A 36 28.54 -0.73 -1.07
N SER A 37 28.83 -0.08 0.06
CA SER A 37 29.41 1.28 0.10
C SER A 37 30.54 1.49 -0.92
N PRO A 38 30.52 2.55 -1.75
CA PRO A 38 29.57 3.67 -1.75
C PRO A 38 28.30 3.40 -2.57
N PHE A 39 28.08 2.20 -3.10
CA PHE A 39 26.97 1.88 -3.97
C PHE A 39 25.70 1.54 -3.18
N LEU A 40 24.63 2.27 -3.50
CA LEU A 40 23.34 2.18 -2.82
C LEU A 40 22.32 1.34 -3.61
N MET A 41 22.41 1.40 -4.94
CA MET A 41 21.48 0.72 -5.85
C MET A 41 22.12 0.54 -7.22
N LEU A 42 21.84 -0.59 -7.88
CA LEU A 42 22.13 -0.77 -9.30
C LEU A 42 20.95 -1.45 -9.99
N ASP A 43 20.32 -0.71 -10.89
CA ASP A 43 19.20 -1.15 -11.70
C ASP A 43 19.59 -1.22 -13.17
N HIS A 44 19.30 -2.36 -13.81
CA HIS A 44 19.34 -2.52 -15.27
C HIS A 44 17.94 -2.36 -15.83
N PHE A 45 17.62 -1.19 -16.37
CA PHE A 45 16.30 -0.88 -16.89
C PHE A 45 16.12 -1.25 -18.36
N SER A 46 14.90 -1.64 -18.70
CA SER A 46 14.41 -1.85 -20.06
C SER A 46 13.04 -1.21 -20.17
N SER A 47 12.95 -0.08 -20.88
CA SER A 47 11.74 0.72 -20.94
C SER A 47 11.32 1.07 -22.37
N THR A 48 10.03 0.95 -22.67
CA THR A 48 9.46 1.41 -23.94
C THR A 48 9.15 2.90 -23.87
N SER A 49 8.86 3.51 -25.01
CA SER A 49 8.79 4.97 -25.19
C SER A 49 7.74 5.73 -24.37
N LEU A 50 6.83 5.02 -23.70
CA LEU A 50 5.73 5.58 -22.91
C LEU A 50 5.84 5.25 -21.42
N ALA A 51 6.82 4.42 -21.04
CA ALA A 51 7.15 4.05 -19.67
C ALA A 51 8.45 4.73 -19.24
N GLY A 52 8.52 5.30 -18.04
CA GLY A 52 9.72 6.01 -17.59
C GLY A 52 9.61 6.43 -16.13
N PHE A 53 10.37 7.43 -15.75
CA PHE A 53 10.43 7.97 -14.40
C PHE A 53 9.91 9.42 -14.43
N PRO A 54 8.59 9.64 -14.21
CA PRO A 54 8.02 11.00 -14.14
C PRO A 54 8.57 11.75 -12.91
N ASP A 55 8.15 12.98 -12.71
CA ASP A 55 8.63 13.89 -11.65
C ASP A 55 8.80 13.20 -10.28
N HIS A 56 10.05 13.09 -9.83
CA HIS A 56 10.41 12.46 -8.55
C HIS A 56 11.61 13.15 -7.89
N PRO A 57 11.72 13.14 -6.54
CA PRO A 57 12.80 13.82 -5.84
C PRO A 57 14.01 12.91 -5.57
N HIS A 58 15.16 13.52 -5.26
CA HIS A 58 16.35 12.90 -4.67
C HIS A 58 17.08 13.85 -3.70
N ARG A 59 17.74 13.32 -2.65
CA ARG A 59 18.61 14.09 -1.75
C ARG A 59 19.67 13.20 -1.09
N GLY A 60 20.94 13.64 -1.17
CA GLY A 60 22.06 13.06 -0.43
C GLY A 60 22.86 11.99 -1.18
N GLN A 61 22.62 11.79 -2.47
CA GLN A 61 23.32 10.83 -3.33
C GLN A 61 23.65 11.40 -4.72
N GLU A 62 24.42 10.66 -5.48
CA GLU A 62 24.59 10.83 -6.93
C GLU A 62 23.85 9.71 -7.67
N THR A 63 23.19 10.03 -8.78
CA THR A 63 22.63 9.06 -9.71
C THR A 63 23.43 9.10 -11.01
N ILE A 64 23.81 7.91 -11.50
CA ILE A 64 24.58 7.75 -12.73
C ILE A 64 23.76 6.90 -13.68
N THR A 65 23.26 7.51 -14.74
CA THR A 65 22.45 6.85 -15.77
C THR A 65 23.35 6.58 -16.99
N TYR A 66 23.51 5.32 -17.38
CA TYR A 66 24.26 4.89 -18.57
C TYR A 66 23.34 4.20 -19.57
N LEU A 67 23.24 4.73 -20.78
CA LEU A 67 22.32 4.21 -21.79
C LEU A 67 23.02 3.24 -22.75
N LEU A 68 22.60 1.98 -22.74
CA LEU A 68 23.14 0.91 -23.58
C LEU A 68 22.46 0.86 -24.96
N ASN A 69 21.17 1.19 -25.04
CA ASN A 69 20.40 1.24 -26.28
C ASN A 69 19.29 2.29 -26.21
N GLY A 70 19.10 3.06 -27.28
CA GLY A 70 18.05 4.07 -27.44
C GLY A 70 18.44 5.50 -27.02
N GLU A 71 17.45 6.31 -26.63
CA GLU A 71 17.59 7.68 -26.14
C GLU A 71 16.69 7.94 -24.90
N LEU A 72 17.18 8.70 -23.91
CA LEU A 72 16.48 9.07 -22.68
C LEU A 72 16.51 10.59 -22.50
N ASP A 73 15.35 11.23 -22.41
CA ASP A 73 15.24 12.65 -22.06
C ASP A 73 15.21 12.82 -20.55
N HIS A 74 15.85 13.89 -20.07
CA HIS A 74 15.80 14.31 -18.67
C HIS A 74 15.47 15.79 -18.54
N GLU A 75 14.78 16.14 -17.47
CA GLU A 75 14.36 17.52 -17.14
C GLU A 75 14.27 17.69 -15.62
N ASP A 76 14.77 18.81 -15.08
CA ASP A 76 14.73 19.11 -13.65
C ASP A 76 14.16 20.50 -13.32
N PHE A 77 13.84 20.69 -12.03
CA PHE A 77 13.32 21.95 -11.50
C PHE A 77 14.35 23.09 -11.38
N THR A 78 15.62 22.83 -11.70
CA THR A 78 16.67 23.83 -11.79
C THR A 78 16.77 24.45 -13.18
N GLY A 79 16.07 23.84 -14.16
CA GLY A 79 16.04 24.22 -15.56
C GLY A 79 17.01 23.42 -16.43
N ASN A 80 17.73 22.44 -15.88
CA ASN A 80 18.54 21.54 -16.73
C ASN A 80 17.64 20.56 -17.45
N LYS A 81 17.98 20.30 -18.70
CA LYS A 81 17.36 19.28 -19.52
C LYS A 81 18.32 18.81 -20.60
N GLY A 82 18.17 17.57 -21.04
CA GLY A 82 19.02 17.01 -22.07
C GLY A 82 18.54 15.65 -22.54
N THR A 83 19.27 15.09 -23.51
CA THR A 83 19.02 13.75 -24.04
C THR A 83 20.30 12.93 -23.91
N ILE A 84 20.21 11.83 -23.17
CA ILE A 84 21.25 10.81 -23.11
C ILE A 84 21.04 9.88 -24.30
N LYS A 85 22.04 9.74 -25.15
CA LYS A 85 22.00 8.84 -26.31
C LYS A 85 22.68 7.53 -26.01
N THR A 86 22.50 6.55 -26.89
CA THR A 86 23.21 5.26 -26.81
C THR A 86 24.72 5.46 -26.62
N GLY A 87 25.27 4.82 -25.60
CA GLY A 87 26.66 4.95 -25.15
C GLY A 87 26.96 6.20 -24.33
N GLY A 88 25.99 7.08 -24.10
CA GLY A 88 26.11 8.27 -23.27
C GLY A 88 25.73 8.05 -21.81
N LEU A 89 26.18 8.97 -20.96
CA LEU A 89 25.95 8.97 -19.53
C LEU A 89 25.44 10.31 -19.02
N GLN A 90 24.71 10.26 -17.92
CA GLN A 90 24.47 11.38 -17.03
C GLN A 90 25.01 11.06 -15.64
N PHE A 91 25.78 11.99 -15.09
CA PHE A 91 26.14 12.02 -13.68
C PHE A 91 25.38 13.17 -13.01
N MET A 92 24.40 12.86 -12.19
CA MET A 92 23.63 13.83 -11.43
C MET A 92 23.99 13.74 -9.95
N THR A 93 24.51 14.83 -9.40
CA THR A 93 24.64 15.00 -7.95
C THR A 93 23.34 15.62 -7.43
N ALA A 94 22.59 14.91 -6.58
CA ALA A 94 21.35 15.43 -6.00
C ALA A 94 21.59 16.44 -4.87
N GLY A 95 22.66 16.24 -4.08
CA GLY A 95 23.04 17.13 -2.99
C GLY A 95 21.87 17.42 -2.04
N ARG A 96 21.63 18.70 -1.75
CA ARG A 96 20.56 19.19 -0.85
C ARG A 96 19.13 18.97 -1.36
N GLY A 97 18.93 18.55 -2.60
CA GLY A 97 17.59 18.26 -3.12
C GLY A 97 17.45 18.57 -4.60
N ILE A 98 16.91 17.62 -5.34
CA ILE A 98 16.49 17.82 -6.73
C ILE A 98 15.15 17.14 -6.98
N MET A 99 14.33 17.71 -7.87
CA MET A 99 13.17 17.04 -8.46
C MET A 99 13.36 17.03 -9.98
N HIS A 100 13.22 15.85 -10.58
CA HIS A 100 13.48 15.65 -12.01
C HIS A 100 12.63 14.53 -12.61
N SER A 101 12.64 14.43 -13.94
CA SER A 101 12.03 13.36 -14.72
C SER A 101 13.06 12.77 -15.69
N GLU A 102 12.98 11.46 -15.94
CA GLU A 102 13.78 10.70 -16.90
C GLU A 102 12.85 9.84 -17.79
N MET A 103 12.61 10.27 -19.03
CA MET A 103 11.61 9.69 -19.93
C MET A 103 12.23 9.16 -21.23
N PRO A 104 12.03 7.88 -21.59
CA PRO A 104 12.60 7.32 -22.82
C PRO A 104 11.94 7.84 -24.09
N ARG A 105 12.75 8.04 -25.13
CA ARG A 105 12.25 8.35 -26.47
C ARG A 105 11.86 7.07 -27.23
N PRO A 106 10.89 7.16 -28.15
CA PRO A 106 10.61 6.06 -29.07
C PRO A 106 11.79 5.76 -29.99
N ASN A 107 12.28 4.52 -29.93
CA ASN A 107 13.16 3.99 -30.96
C ASN A 107 12.36 3.76 -32.24
N ALA A 108 12.97 4.05 -33.39
CA ALA A 108 12.31 3.97 -34.70
C ALA A 108 11.80 2.55 -35.05
N ASP A 109 12.44 1.52 -34.52
CA ASP A 109 12.09 0.11 -34.69
C ASP A 109 11.14 -0.43 -33.61
N GLY A 110 10.76 0.39 -32.63
CA GLY A 110 9.93 0.01 -31.48
C GLY A 110 10.67 -0.82 -30.42
N SER A 111 11.98 -0.98 -30.52
CA SER A 111 12.78 -1.65 -29.48
C SER A 111 12.78 -0.85 -28.17
N PRO A 112 12.94 -1.52 -27.00
CA PRO A 112 13.03 -0.81 -25.73
C PRO A 112 14.36 -0.05 -25.61
N ASN A 113 14.32 1.05 -24.86
CA ASN A 113 15.50 1.71 -24.33
C ASN A 113 16.07 0.86 -23.20
N ILE A 114 17.37 0.61 -23.24
CA ILE A 114 18.06 -0.25 -22.28
C ILE A 114 19.17 0.56 -21.65
N GLY A 115 19.27 0.55 -20.33
CA GLY A 115 20.33 1.25 -19.63
C GLY A 115 20.50 0.77 -18.19
N LEU A 116 21.41 1.44 -17.50
CA LEU A 116 21.76 1.17 -16.12
C LEU A 116 21.62 2.46 -15.31
N GLN A 117 21.10 2.35 -14.10
CA GLN A 117 21.07 3.43 -13.13
C GLN A 117 21.79 2.98 -11.86
N LEU A 118 22.89 3.66 -11.54
CA LEU A 118 23.72 3.41 -10.37
C LEU A 118 23.55 4.57 -9.39
N TRP A 119 23.18 4.26 -8.15
CA TRP A 119 23.19 5.25 -7.07
C TRP A 119 24.47 5.12 -6.26
N VAL A 120 25.14 6.25 -6.06
CA VAL A 120 26.39 6.36 -5.32
C VAL A 120 26.18 7.33 -4.16
N ASP A 121 26.50 6.88 -2.95
CA ASP A 121 26.40 7.70 -1.75
C ASP A 121 27.36 8.90 -1.81
N LEU A 122 26.92 10.05 -1.28
CA LEU A 122 27.79 11.22 -1.11
C LEU A 122 28.45 11.18 0.28
N PRO A 123 29.70 11.66 0.41
CA PRO A 123 30.30 11.93 1.71
C PRO A 123 29.37 12.82 2.54
N GLN A 124 29.27 12.58 3.84
CA GLN A 124 28.41 13.35 4.75
C GLN A 124 28.55 14.88 4.55
N SER A 125 29.77 15.38 4.37
CA SER A 125 30.05 16.80 4.16
C SER A 125 29.50 17.37 2.84
N LEU A 126 29.19 16.53 1.86
CA LEU A 126 28.69 16.89 0.54
C LEU A 126 27.20 16.58 0.33
N LYS A 127 26.53 15.89 1.26
CA LYS A 127 25.09 15.61 1.14
C LYS A 127 24.19 16.85 1.07
N LYS A 128 24.70 18.02 1.45
CA LYS A 128 24.00 19.31 1.39
C LYS A 128 24.56 20.27 0.34
N CYS A 129 25.41 19.79 -0.58
CA CYS A 129 25.91 20.61 -1.69
C CYS A 129 24.79 20.97 -2.68
N GLU A 130 25.04 21.94 -3.56
CA GLU A 130 24.10 22.25 -4.65
C GLU A 130 24.00 21.09 -5.65
N PRO A 131 22.80 20.83 -6.21
CA PRO A 131 22.66 19.88 -7.30
C PRO A 131 23.51 20.26 -8.51
N ARG A 132 24.03 19.25 -9.21
CA ARG A 132 24.96 19.42 -10.34
C ARG A 132 24.76 18.29 -11.36
N TYR A 133 24.97 18.61 -12.63
CA TYR A 133 24.97 17.64 -13.73
C TYR A 133 26.29 17.60 -14.48
N ARG A 134 26.65 16.40 -14.94
CA ARG A 134 27.69 16.17 -15.93
C ARG A 134 27.23 15.09 -16.91
N ASP A 135 26.75 15.54 -18.07
CA ASP A 135 26.45 14.66 -19.20
C ASP A 135 27.75 14.35 -19.97
N LEU A 136 27.89 13.10 -20.43
CA LEU A 136 29.03 12.61 -21.19
C LEU A 136 28.50 11.82 -22.40
N GLN A 137 28.72 12.31 -23.61
CA GLN A 137 28.25 11.62 -24.82
C GLN A 137 29.27 10.55 -25.25
N ALA A 138 28.80 9.52 -25.96
CA ALA A 138 29.64 8.38 -26.35
C ALA A 138 31.00 8.74 -27.00
N PRO A 139 31.08 9.75 -27.90
CA PRO A 139 32.37 10.12 -28.52
C PRO A 139 33.39 10.73 -27.56
N GLU A 140 32.96 11.21 -26.39
CA GLU A 140 33.84 11.78 -25.37
C GLU A 140 34.52 10.69 -24.51
N ILE A 141 34.04 9.45 -24.58
CA ILE A 141 34.49 8.35 -23.73
C ILE A 141 35.73 7.69 -24.37
N PRO A 142 36.90 7.75 -23.70
CA PRO A 142 38.08 7.03 -24.17
C PRO A 142 37.83 5.53 -24.23
N ASN A 143 38.33 4.87 -25.26
CA ASN A 143 38.24 3.43 -25.44
C ASN A 143 39.56 2.84 -25.92
N ILE A 144 39.78 1.56 -25.63
CA ILE A 144 40.99 0.83 -26.02
C ILE A 144 40.65 -0.61 -26.40
N ASP A 145 41.34 -1.12 -27.42
CA ASP A 145 41.35 -2.54 -27.78
C ASP A 145 42.65 -3.19 -27.29
N ILE A 146 42.56 -4.33 -26.60
CA ILE A 146 43.71 -5.14 -26.15
C ILE A 146 43.54 -6.60 -26.56
N ASP A 147 44.54 -7.43 -26.23
CA ASP A 147 44.54 -8.88 -26.48
C ASP A 147 44.21 -9.22 -27.95
N ASP A 148 44.99 -8.64 -28.87
CA ASP A 148 44.79 -8.77 -30.33
C ASP A 148 43.39 -8.35 -30.81
N LYS A 149 42.82 -7.28 -30.21
CA LYS A 149 41.47 -6.75 -30.47
C LYS A 149 40.33 -7.71 -30.10
N LYS A 150 40.61 -8.65 -29.19
CA LYS A 150 39.59 -9.52 -28.60
C LYS A 150 38.90 -8.89 -27.41
N VAL A 151 39.52 -7.91 -26.76
CA VAL A 151 38.92 -7.20 -25.63
C VAL A 151 38.80 -5.72 -25.98
N HIS A 152 37.58 -5.22 -25.94
CA HIS A 152 37.26 -3.80 -26.11
C HIS A 152 36.84 -3.22 -24.75
N ILE A 153 37.37 -2.06 -24.38
CA ILE A 153 37.12 -1.42 -23.09
C ILE A 153 36.77 0.05 -23.32
N LYS A 154 35.61 0.50 -22.83
CA LYS A 154 35.33 1.94 -22.66
C LYS A 154 35.65 2.35 -21.23
N ILE A 155 36.50 3.37 -21.08
CA ILE A 155 36.93 3.89 -19.80
C ILE A 155 36.03 5.06 -19.41
N ILE A 156 34.82 4.75 -18.91
CA ILE A 156 33.81 5.74 -18.52
C ILE A 156 34.34 6.61 -17.37
N SER A 157 34.83 5.97 -16.32
CA SER A 157 35.50 6.64 -15.20
C SER A 157 36.64 5.76 -14.68
N GLY A 158 37.79 6.36 -14.38
CA GLY A 158 38.97 5.67 -13.87
C GLY A 158 40.06 5.48 -14.91
N LYS A 159 40.75 4.33 -14.87
CA LYS A 159 41.90 4.04 -15.73
C LYS A 159 41.93 2.57 -16.14
N SER A 160 42.30 2.31 -17.39
CA SER A 160 42.57 0.96 -17.88
C SER A 160 43.74 0.96 -18.86
N HIS A 161 44.70 0.04 -18.66
CA HIS A 161 45.85 -0.19 -19.55
C HIS A 161 46.57 1.07 -20.07
N GLY A 162 46.78 2.05 -19.17
CA GLY A 162 47.50 3.29 -19.48
C GLY A 162 46.63 4.43 -20.04
N VAL A 163 45.33 4.20 -20.26
CA VAL A 163 44.36 5.21 -20.70
C VAL A 163 43.50 5.65 -19.51
N ASP A 164 43.45 6.95 -19.27
CA ASP A 164 42.64 7.58 -18.22
C ASP A 164 41.30 8.09 -18.80
N SER A 165 40.25 8.09 -17.99
CA SER A 165 38.94 8.65 -18.33
C SER A 165 38.94 10.18 -18.35
N VAL A 166 37.80 10.75 -18.76
CA VAL A 166 37.46 12.14 -18.44
C VAL A 166 37.44 12.32 -16.92
N LYS A 167 37.96 13.45 -16.44
CA LYS A 167 38.07 13.77 -15.00
C LYS A 167 36.84 14.53 -14.50
N GLU A 168 36.71 14.58 -13.17
CA GLU A 168 35.71 15.41 -12.46
C GLU A 168 34.26 15.08 -12.86
N LEU A 169 33.92 13.79 -12.94
CA LEU A 169 32.58 13.33 -13.27
C LEU A 169 31.64 13.29 -12.04
N ALA A 170 32.11 12.73 -10.93
CA ALA A 170 31.37 12.52 -9.69
C ALA A 170 32.17 13.02 -8.48
N TYR A 171 31.49 13.35 -7.37
CA TYR A 171 32.17 13.72 -6.12
C TYR A 171 32.72 12.50 -5.40
N THR A 172 31.95 11.41 -5.37
CA THR A 172 32.42 10.15 -4.79
C THR A 172 33.29 9.42 -5.81
N PRO A 173 34.56 9.08 -5.48
CA PRO A 173 35.44 8.39 -6.40
C PRO A 173 34.86 7.03 -6.84
N VAL A 174 34.52 6.93 -8.13
CA VAL A 174 33.96 5.74 -8.76
C VAL A 174 34.65 5.48 -10.10
N TRP A 175 34.98 4.22 -10.34
CA TRP A 175 35.48 3.70 -11.61
C TRP A 175 34.38 2.87 -12.26
N ILE A 176 34.17 3.08 -13.56
CA ILE A 176 33.19 2.36 -14.37
C ILE A 176 33.90 2.02 -15.67
N LEU A 177 34.01 0.72 -15.95
CA LEU A 177 34.61 0.20 -17.18
C LEU A 177 33.57 -0.66 -17.89
N ASP A 178 33.30 -0.36 -19.15
CA ASP A 178 32.43 -1.16 -20.02
C ASP A 178 33.29 -2.08 -20.88
N ILE A 179 33.24 -3.40 -20.61
CA ILE A 179 34.19 -4.38 -21.14
C ILE A 179 33.46 -5.43 -21.97
N GLU A 180 33.87 -5.57 -23.24
CA GLU A 180 33.42 -6.60 -24.16
C GLU A 180 34.58 -7.52 -24.55
N ILE A 181 34.41 -8.83 -24.37
CA ILE A 181 35.42 -9.86 -24.63
C ILE A 181 34.88 -10.84 -25.69
N LYS A 182 35.58 -10.93 -26.82
CA LYS A 182 35.31 -11.93 -27.87
C LYS A 182 35.77 -13.33 -27.43
N PRO A 183 35.23 -14.42 -28.01
CA PRO A 183 35.67 -15.78 -27.74
C PRO A 183 37.20 -15.95 -27.81
N GLY A 184 37.77 -16.52 -26.76
CA GLY A 184 39.21 -16.73 -26.60
C GLY A 184 40.00 -15.49 -26.16
N GLY A 185 39.31 -14.40 -25.82
CA GLY A 185 39.90 -13.19 -25.26
C GLY A 185 40.02 -13.23 -23.73
N LYS A 186 40.96 -12.47 -23.19
CA LYS A 186 41.20 -12.36 -21.73
C LYS A 186 41.67 -10.97 -21.31
N ILE A 187 41.30 -10.58 -20.09
CA ILE A 187 41.71 -9.33 -19.45
C ILE A 187 42.12 -9.55 -18.00
N THR A 188 43.10 -8.79 -17.55
CA THR A 188 43.39 -8.57 -16.12
C THR A 188 43.37 -7.06 -15.90
N GLN A 189 42.40 -6.59 -15.11
CA GLN A 189 42.20 -5.18 -14.80
C GLN A 189 42.70 -4.87 -13.40
N ASP A 190 43.58 -3.89 -13.29
CA ASP A 190 44.02 -3.33 -12.02
C ASP A 190 42.90 -2.47 -11.39
N LEU A 191 42.71 -2.57 -10.08
CA LEU A 191 41.75 -1.79 -9.31
C LEU A 191 42.45 -1.07 -8.15
N PRO A 192 41.98 0.12 -7.74
CA PRO A 192 42.53 0.80 -6.57
C PRO A 192 42.46 -0.08 -5.31
N SER A 193 43.51 -0.03 -4.50
CA SER A 193 43.57 -0.80 -3.25
C SER A 193 42.50 -0.32 -2.26
N GLY A 194 41.86 -1.26 -1.56
CA GLY A 194 40.84 -0.97 -0.54
C GLY A 194 39.47 -0.57 -1.09
N TRP A 195 39.31 -0.41 -2.41
CA TRP A 195 38.02 -0.07 -3.00
C TRP A 195 37.06 -1.26 -3.00
N ASN A 196 35.76 -1.02 -2.82
CA ASN A 196 34.74 -2.04 -3.10
C ASN A 196 34.57 -2.17 -4.61
N ALA A 197 34.39 -3.39 -5.11
CA ALA A 197 34.28 -3.64 -6.53
C ALA A 197 33.30 -4.77 -6.85
N PHE A 198 32.64 -4.66 -7.98
CA PHE A 198 31.78 -5.71 -8.53
C PHE A 198 31.76 -5.68 -10.06
N ALA A 199 31.43 -6.81 -10.69
CA ALA A 199 31.14 -6.88 -12.11
C ALA A 199 29.67 -7.22 -12.35
N TYR A 200 29.04 -6.57 -13.32
CA TYR A 200 27.65 -6.84 -13.72
C TYR A 200 27.60 -7.31 -15.17
N THR A 201 27.18 -8.57 -15.40
CA THR A 201 27.18 -9.19 -16.73
C THR A 201 25.94 -8.81 -17.54
N LEU A 202 26.15 -8.32 -18.76
CA LEU A 202 25.11 -7.80 -19.66
C LEU A 202 24.68 -8.78 -20.74
N THR A 203 25.63 -9.46 -21.38
CA THR A 203 25.37 -10.53 -22.39
C THR A 203 26.47 -11.58 -22.36
N GLY A 204 26.16 -12.77 -22.90
CA GLY A 204 27.09 -13.89 -22.96
C GLY A 204 27.49 -14.45 -21.59
N THR A 205 28.57 -15.22 -21.60
CA THR A 205 29.11 -15.91 -20.42
C THR A 205 30.56 -15.52 -20.23
N THR A 206 30.93 -15.10 -19.02
CA THR A 206 32.29 -14.68 -18.67
C THR A 206 32.83 -15.51 -17.52
N THR A 207 34.08 -15.97 -17.64
CA THR A 207 34.79 -16.68 -16.59
C THR A 207 35.67 -15.72 -15.80
N PHE A 208 35.35 -15.52 -14.52
CA PHE A 208 36.20 -14.77 -13.58
C PHE A 208 37.18 -15.71 -12.89
N THR A 209 38.46 -15.32 -12.84
CA THR A 209 39.55 -16.17 -12.33
C THR A 209 40.26 -15.54 -11.13
N VAL A 210 40.45 -16.31 -10.06
CA VAL A 210 41.18 -15.93 -8.84
C VAL A 210 42.16 -17.04 -8.49
N GLY A 211 43.45 -16.85 -8.81
CA GLY A 211 44.43 -17.93 -8.66
C GLY A 211 44.02 -19.15 -9.52
N ASP A 212 43.82 -20.31 -8.88
CA ASP A 212 43.35 -21.54 -9.55
C ASP A 212 41.82 -21.64 -9.64
N ASP A 213 41.08 -20.80 -8.88
CA ASP A 213 39.62 -20.81 -8.87
C ASP A 213 39.05 -20.09 -10.10
N LYS A 214 38.18 -20.78 -10.84
CA LYS A 214 37.47 -20.24 -12.01
C LYS A 214 35.98 -20.30 -11.79
N ARG A 215 35.29 -19.18 -11.98
CA ARG A 215 33.84 -19.09 -11.87
C ARG A 215 33.23 -18.59 -13.17
N VAL A 216 32.46 -19.46 -13.81
CA VAL A 216 31.70 -19.15 -15.02
C VAL A 216 30.41 -18.44 -14.62
N VAL A 217 30.16 -17.27 -15.18
CA VAL A 217 29.03 -16.41 -14.82
C VAL A 217 28.26 -16.02 -16.07
N GLY A 218 26.95 -16.32 -16.07
CA GLY A 218 26.04 -15.99 -17.16
C GLY A 218 25.50 -14.56 -17.07
N GLN A 219 24.55 -14.25 -17.96
CA GLN A 219 23.92 -12.93 -18.09
C GLN A 219 23.19 -12.46 -16.82
N TYR A 220 23.14 -11.14 -16.60
CA TYR A 220 22.41 -10.43 -15.54
C TYR A 220 22.84 -10.77 -14.11
N HIS A 221 24.05 -11.29 -13.94
CA HIS A 221 24.60 -11.59 -12.63
C HIS A 221 25.49 -10.45 -12.14
N ASN A 222 25.45 -10.22 -10.84
CA ASN A 222 26.42 -9.42 -10.12
C ASN A 222 27.48 -10.34 -9.50
N VAL A 223 28.75 -10.01 -9.70
CA VAL A 223 29.93 -10.68 -9.16
C VAL A 223 30.61 -9.69 -8.22
N VAL A 224 30.42 -9.86 -6.91
CA VAL A 224 31.01 -9.01 -5.88
C VAL A 224 32.39 -9.55 -5.54
N PHE A 225 33.40 -8.69 -5.54
CA PHE A 225 34.76 -9.03 -5.18
C PHE A 225 35.08 -8.62 -3.74
N GLU A 226 36.00 -9.33 -3.11
CA GLU A 226 36.61 -8.91 -1.85
C GLU A 226 37.44 -7.62 -2.05
N GLN A 227 37.56 -6.82 -0.99
CA GLN A 227 38.41 -5.63 -0.99
C GLN A 227 39.91 -5.96 -1.06
N LYS A 228 40.29 -7.13 -0.53
CA LYS A 228 41.67 -7.61 -0.52
C LYS A 228 42.08 -8.05 -1.93
N GLY A 229 43.16 -7.46 -2.43
CA GLY A 229 43.69 -7.68 -3.77
C GLY A 229 43.64 -6.40 -4.62
N ASP A 230 44.34 -6.42 -5.74
CA ASP A 230 44.53 -5.27 -6.63
C ASP A 230 44.13 -5.57 -8.08
N THR A 231 43.69 -6.79 -8.41
CA THR A 231 43.32 -7.15 -9.79
C THR A 231 42.06 -8.01 -9.87
N VAL A 232 41.35 -7.89 -11.00
CA VAL A 232 40.27 -8.79 -11.42
C VAL A 232 40.61 -9.36 -12.80
N SER A 233 40.57 -10.68 -12.94
CA SER A 233 40.81 -11.35 -14.23
C SER A 233 39.51 -11.96 -14.77
N ALA A 234 39.26 -11.74 -16.06
CA ALA A 234 38.09 -12.25 -16.78
C ALA A 234 38.49 -12.79 -18.17
N ALA A 235 37.81 -13.84 -18.62
CA ALA A 235 38.02 -14.42 -19.94
C ALA A 235 36.73 -15.01 -20.52
N VAL A 236 36.71 -15.18 -21.84
CA VAL A 236 35.63 -15.89 -22.55
C VAL A 236 36.24 -17.08 -23.26
N GLU A 237 35.64 -18.25 -23.08
CA GLU A 237 36.12 -19.50 -23.70
C GLU A 237 36.16 -19.38 -25.23
N ALA A 238 37.19 -19.96 -25.87
CA ALA A 238 37.35 -19.91 -27.33
C ALA A 238 36.20 -20.60 -28.09
N SER A 239 35.51 -21.53 -27.42
CA SER A 239 34.34 -22.25 -27.95
C SER A 239 33.01 -21.51 -27.75
N ALA A 240 33.02 -20.35 -27.07
CA ALA A 240 31.81 -19.56 -26.84
C ALA A 240 31.22 -19.03 -28.16
N LYS A 241 29.89 -18.96 -28.22
CA LYS A 241 29.15 -18.48 -29.41
C LYS A 241 28.88 -16.98 -29.39
N GLU A 242 28.98 -16.35 -28.24
CA GLU A 242 28.65 -14.94 -28.00
C GLU A 242 29.82 -14.28 -27.26
N ASN A 243 29.94 -12.96 -27.41
CA ASN A 243 30.88 -12.16 -26.63
C ASN A 243 30.42 -12.07 -25.18
N GLY A 244 31.36 -12.08 -24.24
CA GLY A 244 31.09 -11.73 -22.86
C GLY A 244 31.11 -10.22 -22.71
N HIS A 245 30.00 -9.62 -22.28
CA HIS A 245 29.87 -8.18 -22.07
C HIS A 245 29.51 -7.91 -20.63
N PHE A 246 30.29 -7.10 -19.92
CA PHE A 246 30.03 -6.77 -18.52
C PHE A 246 30.57 -5.38 -18.17
N LEU A 247 29.96 -4.76 -17.16
CA LEU A 247 30.56 -3.61 -16.49
C LEU A 247 31.42 -4.07 -15.32
N LEU A 248 32.61 -3.48 -15.15
CA LEU A 248 33.41 -3.58 -13.94
C LEU A 248 33.40 -2.24 -13.22
N ILE A 249 32.85 -2.22 -12.01
CA ILE A 249 32.62 -1.00 -11.24
C ILE A 249 33.36 -1.11 -9.91
N ALA A 250 34.07 -0.05 -9.53
CA ALA A 250 34.77 0.04 -8.24
C ALA A 250 34.61 1.42 -7.62
N GLY A 251 34.49 1.52 -6.30
CA GLY A 251 34.26 2.78 -5.61
C GLY A 251 34.96 2.83 -4.27
N LEU A 252 35.36 4.04 -3.85
CA LEU A 252 35.94 4.27 -2.53
C LEU A 252 34.86 4.08 -1.46
N PRO A 253 34.96 3.08 -0.57
CA PRO A 253 34.00 2.90 0.51
C PRO A 253 34.03 4.12 1.42
N LEU A 254 32.85 4.60 1.80
CA LEU A 254 32.68 5.67 2.77
C LEU A 254 32.50 5.04 4.16
N ASP A 255 33.29 5.50 5.11
CA ASP A 255 33.16 5.14 6.52
C ASP A 255 32.14 6.07 7.18
N GLN A 256 30.86 5.84 6.87
CA GLN A 256 29.74 6.62 7.38
C GLN A 256 28.48 5.76 7.49
N THR A 257 27.57 6.16 8.39
CA THR A 257 26.24 5.55 8.49
C THR A 257 25.41 5.94 7.27
N VAL A 258 24.68 4.97 6.70
CA VAL A 258 23.71 5.19 5.63
C VAL A 258 22.32 4.96 6.21
N VAL A 259 21.47 5.98 6.16
CA VAL A 259 20.04 5.87 6.47
C VAL A 259 19.28 6.26 5.20
N ARG A 260 18.42 5.35 4.73
CA ARG A 260 17.69 5.53 3.47
C ARG A 260 16.20 5.40 3.72
N TYR A 261 15.45 6.34 3.14
CA TYR A 261 13.99 6.25 3.03
C TYR A 261 13.57 6.70 1.64
N GLY A 262 13.16 5.73 0.81
CA GLY A 262 12.82 5.94 -0.59
C GLY A 262 13.90 6.73 -1.37
N PRO A 263 13.60 7.97 -1.83
CA PRO A 263 14.52 8.81 -2.59
C PRO A 263 15.57 9.57 -1.76
N PHE A 264 15.50 9.51 -0.43
CA PHE A 264 16.37 10.28 0.46
C PHE A 264 17.40 9.38 1.12
N VAL A 265 18.67 9.80 1.08
CA VAL A 265 19.79 9.06 1.65
C VAL A 265 20.63 9.99 2.50
N MET A 266 20.51 9.86 3.83
CA MET A 266 21.19 10.72 4.81
C MET A 266 22.04 9.88 5.77
N ASN A 267 22.62 10.49 6.80
CA ASN A 267 23.45 9.78 7.77
C ASN A 267 22.72 9.47 9.09
N THR A 268 21.60 10.14 9.37
CA THR A 268 20.74 9.86 10.55
C THR A 268 19.25 9.84 10.19
N GLU A 269 18.44 9.26 11.07
CA GLU A 269 16.98 9.21 10.91
C GLU A 269 16.35 10.61 10.98
N GLU A 270 16.88 11.50 11.84
CA GLU A 270 16.43 12.89 11.95
C GLU A 270 16.66 13.66 10.65
N GLU A 271 17.78 13.42 9.98
CA GLU A 271 18.05 14.03 8.67
C GLU A 271 17.11 13.52 7.58
N ILE A 272 16.68 12.26 7.66
CA ILE A 272 15.66 11.69 6.78
C ILE A 272 14.29 12.33 7.02
N GLN A 273 13.87 12.46 8.27
CA GLN A 273 12.62 13.14 8.61
C GLN A 273 12.64 14.61 8.15
N GLN A 274 13.77 15.29 8.32
CA GLN A 274 13.96 16.65 7.81
C GLN A 274 13.89 16.70 6.27
N ALA A 275 14.48 15.73 5.57
CA ALA A 275 14.39 15.66 4.10
C ALA A 275 12.95 15.50 3.60
N MET A 276 12.16 14.67 4.26
CA MET A 276 10.73 14.52 3.95
C MET A 276 9.97 15.83 4.22
N MET A 277 10.24 16.49 5.34
CA MET A 277 9.60 17.76 5.69
C MET A 277 9.98 18.88 4.71
N ASP A 278 11.25 18.98 4.34
CA ASP A 278 11.77 19.95 3.37
C ASP A 278 11.12 19.76 1.99
N PHE A 279 10.96 18.51 1.54
CA PHE A 279 10.27 18.22 0.29
C PHE A 279 8.79 18.62 0.35
N ARG A 280 8.06 18.20 1.40
CA ARG A 280 6.63 18.52 1.58
C ARG A 280 6.36 20.01 1.68
N THR A 281 7.24 20.75 2.35
CA THR A 281 7.12 22.20 2.56
C THR A 281 7.77 23.02 1.45
N CYS A 282 8.40 22.37 0.46
CA CYS A 282 9.18 23.03 -0.59
C CYS A 282 10.23 24.00 -0.01
N SER A 283 11.10 23.52 0.86
CA SER A 283 12.12 24.32 1.54
C SER A 283 13.50 23.66 1.54
N ASN A 284 14.55 24.40 1.92
CA ASN A 284 15.92 23.94 2.15
C ASN A 284 16.51 23.10 1.01
N GLY A 285 16.38 23.56 -0.24
CA GLY A 285 16.82 22.86 -1.44
C GLY A 285 15.68 22.40 -2.35
N PHE A 286 14.44 22.32 -1.84
CA PHE A 286 13.25 21.97 -2.62
C PHE A 286 12.32 23.17 -2.93
N GLU A 287 12.80 24.40 -2.82
CA GLU A 287 12.00 25.62 -3.04
C GLU A 287 11.35 25.65 -4.42
N ARG A 288 12.05 25.10 -5.42
CA ARG A 288 11.60 25.05 -6.82
C ARG A 288 10.63 23.91 -7.11
N ALA A 289 10.38 23.00 -6.17
CA ALA A 289 9.39 21.94 -6.35
C ALA A 289 7.96 22.49 -6.33
N ARG A 290 7.74 23.66 -5.74
CA ARG A 290 6.42 24.27 -5.60
C ARG A 290 5.84 24.64 -6.97
N GLY A 291 4.87 23.86 -7.44
CA GLY A 291 4.17 24.10 -8.71
C GLY A 291 5.03 23.86 -9.95
N TRP A 292 6.17 23.19 -9.82
CA TRP A 292 6.94 22.73 -10.97
C TRP A 292 6.37 21.41 -11.47
N GLU A 293 6.21 21.31 -12.79
CA GLU A 293 5.86 20.09 -13.51
C GLU A 293 6.78 20.02 -14.73
N SER A 294 7.39 18.86 -14.99
CA SER A 294 8.20 18.69 -16.18
C SER A 294 7.33 18.66 -17.45
N ILE A 295 7.87 19.15 -18.56
CA ILE A 295 7.22 19.04 -19.88
C ILE A 295 7.18 17.57 -20.31
N ILE A 296 8.28 16.84 -20.07
CA ILE A 296 8.41 15.44 -20.49
C ILE A 296 7.60 14.46 -19.64
N GLY A 297 7.26 14.83 -18.40
CA GLY A 297 6.37 14.11 -17.50
C GLY A 297 4.92 14.61 -17.50
N GLY A 298 4.64 15.79 -18.06
CA GLY A 298 3.34 16.47 -18.04
C GLY A 298 2.29 15.91 -18.99
N THR A 299 1.01 15.91 -18.56
CA THR A 299 -0.15 15.32 -19.25
C THR A 299 -1.12 16.38 -19.80
N SER A 300 -1.13 16.65 -21.11
CA SER A 300 -2.21 17.42 -21.77
C SER A 300 -3.39 16.52 -22.13
N THR A 301 -4.59 16.82 -21.61
CA THR A 301 -5.79 15.96 -21.68
C THR A 301 -6.83 16.49 -22.70
N LEU A 302 -7.17 15.71 -23.75
CA LEU A 302 -8.36 15.89 -24.62
C LEU A 302 -8.92 14.52 -25.05
N PHE A 303 -10.25 14.36 -25.10
CA PHE A 303 -10.97 13.07 -25.22
C PHE A 303 -11.30 12.65 -26.67
N CYS A 304 -11.18 11.35 -27.01
CA CYS A 304 -11.72 10.76 -28.26
C CYS A 304 -12.06 9.25 -28.15
N GLU A 305 -12.87 8.69 -29.07
CA GLU A 305 -13.50 7.34 -29.03
C GLU A 305 -12.64 6.17 -29.53
N VAL A 306 -12.76 4.98 -28.90
CA VAL A 306 -13.05 3.64 -29.51
C VAL A 306 -13.07 2.53 -28.44
N VAL A 307 -14.12 1.68 -28.40
CA VAL A 307 -14.05 0.18 -28.38
C VAL A 307 -15.39 -0.44 -28.85
N ILE A 308 -15.38 -1.28 -29.90
CA ILE A 308 -16.17 -2.53 -30.01
C ILE A 308 -15.38 -3.52 -30.88
N SER A 309 -14.79 -4.59 -30.30
CA SER A 309 -14.56 -5.84 -31.05
C SER A 309 -14.37 -7.12 -30.22
N PHE A 310 -14.81 -7.18 -28.95
CA PHE A 310 -14.67 -8.42 -28.15
C PHE A 310 -16.00 -9.10 -27.74
N TYR A 311 -17.16 -8.48 -27.97
CA TYR A 311 -18.45 -9.04 -27.55
C TYR A 311 -19.07 -10.07 -28.52
N LEU A 312 -18.42 -10.43 -29.63
CA LEU A 312 -19.00 -11.33 -30.65
C LEU A 312 -18.11 -12.54 -31.00
N LYS A 313 -17.39 -13.10 -30.02
CA LYS A 313 -16.65 -14.37 -30.19
C LYS A 313 -17.12 -15.53 -29.32
N SER A 314 -18.24 -15.40 -28.59
CA SER A 314 -18.83 -16.48 -27.79
C SER A 314 -20.08 -17.14 -28.38
N ALA A 315 -20.56 -16.73 -29.56
CA ALA A 315 -21.65 -17.42 -30.26
C ALA A 315 -21.10 -18.19 -31.46
N GLY A 316 -20.87 -19.49 -31.30
CA GLY A 316 -20.61 -20.39 -32.42
C GLY A 316 -21.88 -20.57 -33.25
N SER A 317 -21.90 -20.05 -34.48
CA SER A 317 -22.63 -20.61 -35.63
C SER A 317 -22.43 -19.73 -36.87
N THR A 318 -22.20 -20.38 -38.00
CA THR A 318 -22.01 -19.82 -39.34
C THR A 318 -23.35 -19.33 -39.95
N ARG A 319 -23.27 -18.26 -40.76
CA ARG A 319 -24.34 -17.65 -41.61
C ARG A 319 -25.45 -16.84 -40.90
N ALA A 320 -25.14 -15.63 -40.43
CA ALA A 320 -26.16 -14.57 -40.24
C ALA A 320 -25.60 -13.12 -40.20
N ASN A 321 -24.46 -12.81 -40.84
CA ASN A 321 -23.73 -11.56 -40.56
C ASN A 321 -24.07 -10.32 -41.42
N ASN A 322 -25.05 -10.38 -42.32
CA ASN A 322 -25.39 -9.20 -43.15
C ASN A 322 -26.70 -8.51 -42.75
N ALA A 323 -27.61 -9.16 -42.03
CA ALA A 323 -28.88 -8.53 -41.60
C ALA A 323 -28.77 -7.74 -40.28
N ALA A 324 -27.80 -8.06 -39.42
CA ALA A 324 -27.60 -7.37 -38.14
C ALA A 324 -26.84 -6.03 -38.26
N LYS A 325 -26.24 -5.74 -39.42
CA LYS A 325 -25.48 -4.49 -39.64
C LYS A 325 -26.36 -3.29 -40.03
N GLU A 326 -27.55 -3.51 -40.57
CA GLU A 326 -28.43 -2.40 -41.00
C GLU A 326 -29.40 -1.94 -39.91
N ASN A 327 -29.80 -2.81 -38.97
CA ASN A 327 -30.72 -2.43 -37.88
C ASN A 327 -30.08 -1.73 -36.68
N ALA A 328 -28.74 -1.67 -36.60
CA ALA A 328 -28.02 -1.01 -35.50
C ALA A 328 -27.74 0.49 -35.74
N LYS A 329 -28.21 1.07 -36.86
CA LYS A 329 -28.03 2.49 -37.18
C LYS A 329 -29.07 3.43 -36.59
N GLY A 330 -30.10 2.92 -35.92
CA GLY A 330 -31.24 3.71 -35.44
C GLY A 330 -31.57 3.65 -33.94
N ASP A 331 -30.77 2.95 -33.12
CA ASP A 331 -31.05 2.78 -31.69
C ASP A 331 -30.29 3.82 -30.82
N PRO A 332 -30.99 4.75 -30.12
CA PRO A 332 -30.38 5.76 -29.27
C PRO A 332 -29.63 5.21 -28.04
N GLU A 333 -29.98 4.00 -27.56
CA GLU A 333 -29.34 3.38 -26.39
C GLU A 333 -27.95 2.82 -26.73
N LEU A 334 -27.79 2.23 -27.93
CA LEU A 334 -26.50 1.71 -28.42
C LEU A 334 -25.49 2.81 -28.79
N GLN A 335 -25.94 4.04 -29.05
CA GLN A 335 -25.05 5.20 -29.19
C GLN A 335 -24.48 5.68 -27.85
N LYS A 336 -25.22 5.52 -26.74
CA LYS A 336 -24.74 5.91 -25.39
C LYS A 336 -23.70 4.95 -24.82
N LEU A 337 -23.70 3.69 -25.25
CA LEU A 337 -22.76 2.65 -24.81
C LEU A 337 -21.33 2.76 -25.40
N ARG A 338 -21.05 3.76 -26.25
CA ARG A 338 -19.77 3.86 -26.99
C ARG A 338 -18.59 4.58 -26.31
N ARG A 339 -18.67 5.09 -25.07
CA ARG A 339 -17.56 5.92 -24.52
C ARG A 339 -17.23 5.67 -23.05
N LYS A 340 -15.94 5.39 -22.79
CA LYS A 340 -15.06 5.98 -21.73
C LYS A 340 -13.69 5.26 -21.69
N ALA A 341 -12.87 5.43 -22.72
CA ALA A 341 -11.43 5.15 -22.67
C ALA A 341 -10.66 6.44 -23.04
N ARG A 342 -9.56 6.71 -22.34
CA ARG A 342 -8.82 7.99 -22.38
C ARG A 342 -7.75 7.94 -23.47
N CYS A 343 -7.85 8.79 -24.49
CA CYS A 343 -6.78 8.95 -25.50
C CYS A 343 -5.76 9.98 -25.02
N VAL A 344 -4.47 9.63 -25.04
CA VAL A 344 -3.35 10.53 -24.70
C VAL A 344 -2.61 10.87 -26.00
N PHE A 345 -2.36 12.14 -26.30
CA PHE A 345 -1.66 12.57 -27.51
C PHE A 345 -0.33 13.26 -27.13
N ARG A 346 0.72 13.04 -27.93
CA ARG A 346 2.00 13.73 -27.77
C ARG A 346 2.13 14.89 -28.76
N PRO A 347 2.83 15.99 -28.40
CA PRO A 347 3.04 17.14 -29.30
C PRO A 347 3.72 16.75 -30.62
N GLU A 348 4.57 15.71 -30.60
CA GLU A 348 5.28 15.23 -31.80
C GLU A 348 4.41 14.37 -32.73
N PHE A 349 3.26 13.85 -32.26
CA PHE A 349 2.37 12.95 -33.01
C PHE A 349 0.88 13.30 -32.81
N PRO A 350 0.40 14.42 -33.39
CA PRO A 350 -0.97 14.90 -33.15
C PRO A 350 -2.05 14.02 -33.80
N SER A 351 -1.70 13.16 -34.75
CA SER A 351 -2.65 12.41 -35.57
C SER A 351 -3.04 11.03 -35.01
N SER A 352 -2.44 10.56 -33.92
CA SER A 352 -2.80 9.28 -33.29
C SER A 352 -2.55 9.28 -31.79
N CYS A 353 -3.56 8.92 -31.00
CA CYS A 353 -3.43 8.78 -29.56
C CYS A 353 -2.66 7.50 -29.17
N VAL A 354 -2.04 7.51 -28.00
CA VAL A 354 -1.22 6.43 -27.40
C VAL A 354 -1.92 5.07 -27.47
N ASP A 355 -3.16 4.98 -26.97
CA ASP A 355 -3.92 3.74 -26.93
C ASP A 355 -4.27 3.20 -28.34
N CYS A 356 -4.50 4.09 -29.31
CA CYS A 356 -4.80 3.70 -30.69
C CYS A 356 -3.53 3.23 -31.43
N PHE A 357 -2.39 3.86 -31.13
CA PHE A 357 -1.09 3.49 -31.69
C PHE A 357 -0.64 2.10 -31.21
N GLU A 358 -0.73 1.82 -29.91
CA GLU A 358 -0.38 0.49 -29.35
C GLU A 358 -1.23 -0.64 -29.93
N ARG A 359 -2.49 -0.33 -30.25
CA ARG A 359 -3.45 -1.29 -30.82
C ARG A 359 -3.39 -1.40 -32.34
N ARG A 360 -2.52 -0.62 -33.01
CA ARG A 360 -2.38 -0.51 -34.48
C ARG A 360 -3.70 -0.21 -35.19
N ILE A 361 -4.51 0.68 -34.61
CA ILE A 361 -5.78 1.13 -35.17
C ILE A 361 -5.73 2.64 -35.46
N PRO A 362 -6.35 3.12 -36.56
CA PRO A 362 -6.35 4.54 -36.89
C PRO A 362 -7.19 5.35 -35.89
N CYS A 363 -6.64 6.47 -35.42
CA CYS A 363 -7.31 7.39 -34.50
C CYS A 363 -8.22 8.35 -35.30
N GLN A 364 -9.48 8.53 -34.88
CA GLN A 364 -10.43 9.44 -35.54
C GLN A 364 -10.88 10.54 -34.57
N ASP A 365 -10.92 11.79 -35.05
CA ASP A 365 -11.30 12.99 -34.30
C ASP A 365 -12.83 13.15 -34.15
N GLN A 366 -13.29 13.64 -33.00
CA GLN A 366 -14.70 13.92 -32.69
C GLN A 366 -15.13 15.35 -33.02
N ASN A 367 -14.21 16.29 -33.27
CA ASN A 367 -14.51 17.73 -33.28
C ASN A 367 -14.44 18.42 -34.65
N SER A 368 -14.69 17.72 -35.77
CA SER A 368 -14.68 18.36 -37.09
C SER A 368 -15.95 19.18 -37.45
N ASN A 369 -16.97 19.25 -36.58
CA ASN A 369 -18.25 19.90 -36.90
C ASN A 369 -18.67 21.10 -36.03
N GLU A 370 -17.88 21.56 -35.05
CA GLU A 370 -18.24 22.71 -34.20
C GLU A 370 -17.24 23.88 -34.26
N THR A 371 -16.49 24.02 -35.35
CA THR A 371 -15.60 25.18 -35.58
C THR A 371 -16.26 26.25 -36.45
N GLN A 372 -17.46 26.70 -36.09
CA GLN A 372 -18.03 27.94 -36.63
C GLN A 372 -18.87 28.64 -35.56
N ASN A 373 -18.21 29.32 -34.62
CA ASN A 373 -18.63 30.62 -34.07
C ASN A 373 -17.76 30.96 -32.86
N LEU A 374 -17.03 32.07 -32.99
CA LEU A 374 -16.58 33.03 -31.98
C LEU A 374 -15.20 33.56 -32.37
N GLN A 375 -15.22 34.49 -33.33
CA GLN A 375 -14.18 35.50 -33.47
C GLN A 375 -14.51 36.68 -32.55
N SER A 376 -13.43 37.26 -32.00
CA SER A 376 -13.23 38.64 -31.52
C SER A 376 -14.09 39.15 -30.36
N ASP A 377 -13.45 39.32 -29.20
CA ASP A 377 -13.56 40.56 -28.43
C ASP A 377 -12.19 40.95 -27.82
N ASN A 378 -11.86 42.23 -27.94
CA ASN A 378 -10.54 42.83 -27.71
C ASN A 378 -10.07 42.71 -26.25
N VAL A 379 -8.95 42.02 -26.03
CA VAL A 379 -8.22 42.02 -24.75
C VAL A 379 -6.95 42.85 -24.94
N THR A 380 -6.87 43.99 -24.26
CA THR A 380 -5.64 44.79 -24.15
C THR A 380 -4.50 43.96 -23.53
N PRO A 381 -3.27 44.01 -24.07
CA PRO A 381 -2.17 43.17 -23.62
C PRO A 381 -1.83 43.35 -22.13
N LEU A 382 -1.50 42.24 -21.47
CA LEU A 382 -1.07 42.19 -20.07
C LEU A 382 0.07 43.18 -19.77
N SER A 383 0.90 43.52 -20.76
CA SER A 383 1.99 44.49 -20.67
C SER A 383 1.52 45.91 -20.34
N GLU A 384 0.34 46.35 -20.80
CA GLU A 384 -0.19 47.68 -20.46
C GLU A 384 -0.78 47.72 -19.05
N ARG A 385 -1.38 46.61 -18.59
CA ARG A 385 -1.88 46.47 -17.21
C ARG A 385 -0.75 46.37 -16.20
N VAL A 386 0.33 45.67 -16.57
CA VAL A 386 1.55 45.55 -15.77
C VAL A 386 2.28 46.90 -15.73
N ALA A 387 2.41 47.61 -16.86
CA ALA A 387 3.01 48.95 -16.88
C ALA A 387 2.22 49.97 -16.02
N HIS A 388 0.90 49.85 -15.97
CA HIS A 388 0.06 50.70 -15.12
C HIS A 388 0.23 50.37 -13.63
N LEU A 389 0.36 49.09 -13.28
CA LEU A 389 0.63 48.63 -11.91
C LEU A 389 2.06 48.97 -11.46
N GLU A 390 3.04 48.85 -12.35
CA GLU A 390 4.44 49.22 -12.10
C GLU A 390 4.59 50.73 -11.89
N ALA A 391 3.86 51.55 -12.65
CA ALA A 391 3.82 53.00 -12.45
C ALA A 391 3.17 53.37 -11.09
N LEU A 392 2.14 52.63 -10.68
CA LEU A 392 1.48 52.82 -9.38
C LEU A 392 2.41 52.43 -8.22
N VAL A 393 3.14 51.33 -8.36
CA VAL A 393 4.12 50.84 -7.36
C VAL A 393 5.37 51.73 -7.30
N GLN A 394 5.83 52.30 -8.43
CA GLN A 394 6.90 53.30 -8.45
C GLN A 394 6.49 54.62 -7.79
N SER A 395 5.22 55.03 -7.93
CA SER A 395 4.70 56.21 -7.22
C SER A 395 4.58 55.99 -5.71
N LEU A 396 4.34 54.74 -5.27
CA LEU A 396 4.22 54.37 -3.86
C LEU A 396 5.57 54.15 -3.17
N SER A 397 6.62 53.80 -3.92
CA SER A 397 7.95 53.50 -3.38
C SER A 397 8.89 54.71 -3.27
N THR A 398 8.57 55.83 -3.93
CA THR A 398 9.38 57.07 -3.87
C THR A 398 8.96 58.04 -2.76
N GLY A 399 8.03 57.64 -1.88
CA GLY A 399 7.77 58.34 -0.63
C GLY A 399 7.26 59.78 -0.78
N ASN A 400 6.64 60.12 -1.91
CA ASN A 400 6.12 61.45 -2.17
C ASN A 400 4.59 61.47 -2.04
N ILE A 401 4.07 61.36 -0.81
CA ILE A 401 2.67 61.71 -0.50
C ILE A 401 2.70 63.08 0.19
N ALA A 402 2.92 64.10 -0.63
CA ALA A 402 2.63 65.49 -0.31
C ALA A 402 1.86 66.13 -1.48
N SER A 403 0.73 65.52 -1.84
CA SER A 403 -0.44 66.22 -2.38
C SER A 403 -1.61 65.26 -2.42
N LEU A 404 -2.43 65.25 -1.37
CA LEU A 404 -3.89 65.07 -1.42
C LEU A 404 -4.42 65.23 0.02
N SER A 405 -4.15 66.39 0.61
CA SER A 405 -5.02 66.93 1.64
C SER A 405 -6.32 67.40 0.97
N ASN A 406 -7.46 66.89 1.42
CA ASN A 406 -8.62 67.74 1.65
C ASN A 406 -8.86 67.79 3.18
N PRO A 407 -9.26 68.94 3.74
CA PRO A 407 -8.80 69.40 5.05
C PRO A 407 -9.70 68.96 6.22
N GLY A 408 -9.12 68.74 7.41
CA GLY A 408 -9.90 68.64 8.65
C GLY A 408 -9.18 68.11 9.90
N HIS A 409 -8.49 69.01 10.61
CA HIS A 409 -8.16 68.99 12.06
C HIS A 409 -7.10 68.03 12.66
N PRO A 410 -6.40 68.45 13.76
CA PRO A 410 -5.13 67.86 14.19
C PRO A 410 -5.17 67.03 15.50
N ALA A 411 -4.25 66.05 15.55
CA ALA A 411 -3.28 65.61 16.58
C ALA A 411 -3.60 65.52 18.11
N MET A 412 -3.13 64.42 18.74
CA MET A 412 -2.26 64.31 19.95
C MET A 412 -1.93 62.81 20.23
N ASP A 413 -0.66 62.35 20.33
CA ASP A 413 0.27 62.27 21.51
C ASP A 413 -0.27 61.41 22.69
N ASP A 414 0.45 60.59 23.46
CA ASP A 414 1.83 60.07 23.51
C ASP A 414 1.91 59.02 24.68
N SER A 415 2.95 58.16 24.71
CA SER A 415 3.69 57.66 25.91
C SER A 415 3.19 56.57 26.96
N THR A 416 4.09 55.58 27.18
CA THR A 416 4.67 55.02 28.46
C THR A 416 4.10 53.83 29.31
N SER A 417 4.83 52.69 29.24
CA SER A 417 5.50 51.81 30.26
C SER A 417 5.10 51.68 31.77
N LEU A 418 5.16 50.44 32.35
CA LEU A 418 6.06 49.92 33.45
C LEU A 418 5.53 48.75 34.34
N LEU A 419 6.42 47.75 34.63
CA LEU A 419 6.72 46.98 35.89
C LEU A 419 5.62 46.13 36.62
N ALA A 420 5.84 45.15 37.53
CA ALA A 420 6.84 44.13 37.90
C ALA A 420 6.33 43.37 39.18
N ASP A 421 6.88 42.18 39.48
CA ASP A 421 7.11 41.52 40.80
C ASP A 421 6.16 40.44 41.45
N LYS A 422 6.79 39.25 41.68
CA LYS A 422 6.98 38.41 42.92
C LYS A 422 5.97 37.38 43.53
N SER A 423 6.40 36.10 43.47
CA SER A 423 6.66 35.05 44.51
C SER A 423 5.65 34.62 45.60
N THR A 424 5.42 33.30 45.76
CA THR A 424 5.73 32.46 46.98
C THR A 424 5.33 30.97 46.84
N SER A 425 5.80 30.13 47.77
CA SER A 425 6.12 28.70 47.68
C SER A 425 5.41 27.77 48.71
N LEU A 426 5.46 26.45 48.43
CA LEU A 426 5.87 25.31 49.31
C LEU A 426 4.86 24.28 49.90
N PHE A 427 5.34 23.02 49.92
CA PHE A 427 4.90 21.73 50.52
C PHE A 427 3.91 20.86 49.72
N GLY A 428 4.15 19.58 49.34
CA GLY A 428 5.26 18.63 49.55
C GLY A 428 4.83 17.41 50.36
N LEU A 429 4.65 16.23 49.74
CA LEU A 429 4.87 14.88 50.31
C LEU A 429 4.98 13.82 49.18
N SER A 430 5.99 12.97 49.30
CA SER A 430 6.49 11.99 48.31
C SER A 430 6.23 10.55 48.73
N VAL A 431 6.07 9.61 47.77
CA VAL A 431 6.67 8.24 47.64
C VAL A 431 6.27 7.76 46.23
N GLY A 432 7.07 7.18 45.32
CA GLY A 432 8.47 6.78 45.23
C GLY A 432 8.72 6.32 43.78
N SER A 433 9.90 6.65 43.23
CA SER A 433 10.26 6.49 41.81
C SER A 433 10.98 5.16 41.54
N HIS A 434 10.83 4.61 40.33
CA HIS A 434 11.97 4.12 39.56
C HIS A 434 11.80 4.47 38.07
N ASN A 435 12.22 5.70 37.75
CA ASN A 435 12.68 6.11 36.43
C ASN A 435 14.06 5.50 36.15
N ASN A 436 14.26 4.95 34.95
CA ASN A 436 15.56 4.96 34.28
C ASN A 436 15.31 4.88 32.76
N ALA A 437 15.01 6.05 32.16
CA ALA A 437 15.17 6.29 30.73
C ALA A 437 15.92 7.61 30.56
N THR A 438 17.25 7.50 30.48
CA THR A 438 18.19 8.62 30.36
C THR A 438 18.22 9.13 28.91
N ILE A 439 17.15 9.81 28.47
CA ILE A 439 17.13 10.66 27.26
C ILE A 439 15.92 11.62 27.25
N LEU A 440 14.86 11.32 28.01
CA LEU A 440 13.68 12.19 28.15
C LEU A 440 13.91 13.43 29.04
N GLY A 441 15.12 13.62 29.56
CA GLY A 441 15.51 14.81 30.33
C GLY A 441 16.11 15.96 29.50
N LEU A 442 16.16 15.84 28.18
CA LEU A 442 16.78 16.86 27.30
C LEU A 442 15.77 17.86 26.68
N PHE A 443 14.47 17.64 26.82
CA PHE A 443 13.42 18.51 26.24
C PHE A 443 12.42 19.06 27.26
N ASP A 444 12.81 19.21 28.52
CA ASP A 444 11.99 19.87 29.53
C ASP A 444 12.15 21.40 29.41
N ASN A 445 11.67 21.97 28.31
CA ASN A 445 11.44 23.41 28.19
C ASN A 445 10.05 23.74 28.75
N SER A 446 10.08 24.33 29.93
CA SER A 446 8.98 24.81 30.75
C SER A 446 8.28 26.04 30.15
N ILE A 447 7.62 25.88 28.99
CA ILE A 447 6.70 26.87 28.42
C ILE A 447 5.45 26.13 27.93
N LEU A 448 4.28 26.51 28.45
CA LEU A 448 2.92 25.95 28.23
C LEU A 448 2.39 24.99 29.31
N LYS A 449 2.31 25.46 30.56
CA LYS A 449 1.13 25.16 31.40
C LYS A 449 0.07 26.22 31.13
N ARG A 450 -1.08 25.85 30.55
CA ARG A 450 -2.30 26.66 30.62
C ARG A 450 -3.10 26.17 31.82
N GLU A 451 -3.16 26.99 32.87
CA GLU A 451 -4.22 26.85 33.88
C GLU A 451 -5.53 27.45 33.37
N PRO A 452 -6.69 26.93 33.80
CA PRO A 452 -7.99 27.42 33.36
C PRO A 452 -8.33 28.73 34.08
N SER A 453 -8.33 29.86 33.38
CA SER A 453 -8.80 31.14 33.93
C SER A 453 -9.95 31.72 33.10
N THR A 454 -11.10 31.76 33.78
CA THR A 454 -12.23 32.69 33.68
C THR A 454 -12.04 33.96 32.85
N ASP A 455 -13.00 34.15 31.94
CA ASP A 455 -13.57 35.39 31.39
C ASP A 455 -12.66 36.50 30.86
N GLY A 456 -12.77 36.70 29.53
CA GLY A 456 -12.98 38.03 28.96
C GLY A 456 -11.76 38.71 28.34
N LYS A 457 -11.80 38.85 27.01
CA LYS A 457 -11.03 39.76 26.13
C LYS A 457 -9.76 39.21 25.45
N ILE A 458 -9.91 38.13 24.68
CA ILE A 458 -9.14 37.93 23.44
C ILE A 458 -10.13 37.43 22.37
N LEU A 459 -10.93 38.35 21.83
CA LEU A 459 -11.89 38.10 20.75
C LEU A 459 -11.68 39.22 19.73
N LYS A 460 -11.02 38.92 18.58
CA LYS A 460 -11.30 39.52 17.25
C LYS A 460 -10.29 39.30 16.09
N SER A 461 -9.29 38.40 16.16
CA SER A 461 -8.50 38.04 14.95
C SER A 461 -8.66 36.60 14.45
N ILE A 462 -9.39 35.75 15.16
CA ILE A 462 -9.54 34.31 14.85
C ILE A 462 -10.73 34.04 13.88
N ASN A 463 -11.71 34.96 13.77
CA ASN A 463 -12.95 34.69 13.01
C ASN A 463 -12.83 34.72 11.48
N SER A 464 -11.76 35.26 10.86
CA SER A 464 -11.70 35.37 9.39
C SER A 464 -11.27 34.08 8.68
N LYS A 465 -10.31 33.34 9.25
CA LYS A 465 -9.81 32.06 8.72
C LYS A 465 -10.91 31.00 8.82
N ASP A 466 -11.47 30.81 10.01
CA ASP A 466 -12.53 29.83 10.26
C ASP A 466 -13.75 30.09 9.37
N SER A 467 -14.19 31.35 9.26
CA SER A 467 -15.29 31.73 8.36
C SER A 467 -14.97 31.46 6.88
N GLN A 468 -13.72 31.62 6.46
CA GLN A 468 -13.31 31.29 5.10
C GLN A 468 -13.33 29.76 4.88
N VAL A 469 -12.75 28.99 5.80
CA VAL A 469 -12.76 27.53 5.73
C VAL A 469 -14.18 26.99 5.73
N CYS A 470 -15.06 27.47 6.61
CA CYS A 470 -16.46 27.07 6.62
C CYS A 470 -17.16 27.39 5.28
N ARG A 471 -16.89 28.54 4.65
CA ARG A 471 -17.44 28.87 3.32
C ARG A 471 -16.96 27.90 2.24
N GLU A 472 -15.66 27.56 2.23
CA GLU A 472 -15.11 26.61 1.25
C GLU A 472 -15.69 25.21 1.45
N LEU A 473 -15.80 24.75 2.70
CA LEU A 473 -16.42 23.46 3.04
C LEU A 473 -17.89 23.39 2.59
N LEU A 474 -18.66 24.46 2.79
CA LEU A 474 -20.09 24.52 2.45
C LEU A 474 -20.36 24.83 0.97
N SER A 475 -19.32 25.14 0.17
CA SER A 475 -19.46 25.60 -1.22
C SER A 475 -20.15 24.62 -2.16
N SER A 476 -20.06 23.32 -1.85
CA SER A 476 -20.50 22.22 -2.72
C SER A 476 -21.72 21.47 -2.18
N LEU A 477 -22.48 22.07 -1.26
CA LEU A 477 -23.67 21.44 -0.68
C LEU A 477 -24.81 21.29 -1.71
N PRO A 478 -25.64 20.23 -1.59
CA PRO A 478 -26.89 20.11 -2.34
C PRO A 478 -27.89 21.20 -1.94
N SER A 479 -28.99 21.30 -2.67
CA SER A 479 -30.11 22.17 -2.26
C SER A 479 -30.62 21.77 -0.86
N PRO A 480 -31.16 22.70 -0.04
CA PRO A 480 -31.66 22.37 1.29
C PRO A 480 -32.70 21.24 1.30
N ASP A 481 -33.57 21.20 0.29
CA ASP A 481 -34.60 20.17 0.13
C ASP A 481 -33.99 18.80 -0.22
N ASP A 482 -32.97 18.77 -1.08
CA ASP A 482 -32.25 17.54 -1.42
C ASP A 482 -31.42 17.06 -0.23
N LEU A 483 -30.75 17.97 0.48
CA LEU A 483 -29.96 17.67 1.68
C LEU A 483 -30.83 16.98 2.74
N LYS A 484 -32.01 17.55 3.05
CA LYS A 484 -32.96 16.97 4.00
C LYS A 484 -33.38 15.55 3.57
N GLN A 485 -33.78 15.38 2.31
CA GLN A 485 -34.21 14.08 1.79
C GLN A 485 -33.08 13.02 1.82
N ILE A 486 -31.85 13.40 1.50
CA ILE A 486 -30.70 12.49 1.57
C ILE A 486 -30.44 12.06 3.01
N LEU A 487 -30.47 12.98 3.97
CA LEU A 487 -30.22 12.67 5.38
C LEU A 487 -31.35 11.85 6.00
N GLU A 488 -32.59 12.03 5.56
CA GLU A 488 -33.74 11.25 6.01
C GLU A 488 -33.71 9.81 5.45
N ILE A 489 -33.48 9.67 4.13
CA ILE A 489 -33.51 8.37 3.44
C ILE A 489 -32.27 7.52 3.77
N ALA A 490 -31.10 8.14 3.87
CA ALA A 490 -29.84 7.45 4.10
C ALA A 490 -29.35 7.57 5.55
N GLY A 491 -30.17 8.03 6.49
CA GLY A 491 -29.79 8.25 7.89
C GLY A 491 -29.77 7.00 8.79
N GLY A 492 -30.16 5.83 8.27
CA GLY A 492 -30.29 4.59 9.05
C GLY A 492 -28.99 4.14 9.75
N TRP A 493 -27.83 4.53 9.23
CA TRP A 493 -26.53 4.21 9.84
C TRP A 493 -26.18 5.06 11.07
N PHE A 494 -26.81 6.23 11.23
CA PHE A 494 -26.39 7.26 12.18
C PHE A 494 -26.44 6.78 13.64
N ARG A 495 -27.55 6.14 14.05
CA ARG A 495 -27.70 5.56 15.39
C ARG A 495 -26.71 4.41 15.64
N GLY A 496 -26.48 3.60 14.61
CA GLY A 496 -25.45 2.55 14.66
C GLY A 496 -24.02 3.06 14.78
N TRP A 497 -23.73 4.35 14.62
CA TRP A 497 -22.37 4.92 14.70
C TRP A 497 -22.20 5.90 15.87
N GLU A 498 -23.26 6.31 16.56
CA GLU A 498 -23.18 7.26 17.68
C GLU A 498 -22.23 6.78 18.79
N HIS A 499 -22.20 5.48 19.06
CA HIS A 499 -21.32 4.87 20.05
C HIS A 499 -19.84 4.78 19.61
N LEU A 500 -19.55 4.98 18.32
CA LEU A 500 -18.18 4.92 17.78
C LEU A 500 -17.43 6.25 17.95
N PHE A 501 -18.15 7.37 18.08
CA PHE A 501 -17.58 8.72 18.10
C PHE A 501 -18.17 9.53 19.24
N SER A 502 -17.31 9.91 20.19
CA SER A 502 -17.72 10.54 21.45
C SER A 502 -18.47 11.87 21.30
N GLU A 503 -18.27 12.56 20.18
CA GLU A 503 -18.82 13.88 19.85
C GLU A 503 -20.00 13.83 18.87
N ILE A 504 -20.34 12.65 18.34
CA ILE A 504 -21.61 12.41 17.64
C ILE A 504 -22.68 12.13 18.73
N GLN A 505 -23.09 13.23 19.39
CA GLN A 505 -24.15 13.39 20.43
C GLN A 505 -23.83 13.06 21.91
N PRO A 506 -23.61 14.11 22.73
CA PRO A 506 -23.76 14.12 24.20
C PRO A 506 -25.10 14.54 24.82
N ASP A 507 -25.90 15.37 24.14
CA ASP A 507 -27.07 16.06 24.71
C ASP A 507 -28.35 15.68 23.96
N LYS A 508 -29.46 15.55 24.68
CA LYS A 508 -30.82 15.20 24.21
C LYS A 508 -31.44 16.18 23.18
N SER A 509 -30.64 17.05 22.57
CA SER A 509 -31.08 18.16 21.70
C SER A 509 -31.09 17.85 20.20
N CYS A 510 -30.32 16.87 19.68
CA CYS A 510 -30.34 16.51 18.25
C CYS A 510 -30.72 15.03 18.08
N ASN A 511 -32.01 14.74 17.94
CA ASN A 511 -32.51 13.36 17.92
C ASN A 511 -32.36 12.66 16.55
N THR A 512 -31.95 13.42 15.52
CA THR A 512 -31.83 12.95 14.14
C THR A 512 -30.49 13.34 13.51
N LEU A 513 -30.12 12.63 12.45
CA LEU A 513 -28.95 12.97 11.63
C LEU A 513 -29.08 14.37 11.02
N GLU A 514 -30.29 14.76 10.60
CA GLU A 514 -30.59 16.09 10.07
C GLU A 514 -30.29 17.18 11.12
N ASP A 515 -30.74 16.98 12.36
CA ASP A 515 -30.50 17.94 13.45
C ASP A 515 -29.00 18.13 13.71
N PHE A 516 -28.24 17.02 13.72
CA PHE A 516 -26.79 17.06 13.94
C PHE A 516 -26.05 17.80 12.83
N VAL A 517 -26.34 17.48 11.57
CA VAL A 517 -25.69 18.10 10.40
C VAL A 517 -26.04 19.58 10.32
N THR A 518 -27.32 19.93 10.49
CA THR A 518 -27.80 21.31 10.43
C THR A 518 -27.21 22.15 11.55
N SER A 519 -27.23 21.65 12.79
CA SER A 519 -26.58 22.31 13.94
C SER A 519 -25.08 22.49 13.73
N GLY A 520 -24.40 21.50 13.15
CA GLY A 520 -22.96 21.60 12.83
C GLY A 520 -22.66 22.71 11.81
N PHE A 521 -23.53 22.90 10.81
CA PHE A 521 -23.40 23.95 9.80
C PHE A 521 -23.66 25.36 10.34
N GLU A 522 -24.51 25.49 11.35
CA GLU A 522 -24.83 26.77 12.00
C GLU A 522 -23.73 27.27 12.96
N GLN A 523 -22.92 26.37 13.52
CA GLN A 523 -21.93 26.69 14.56
C GLN A 523 -20.71 27.49 14.08
N GLN A 524 -20.53 27.72 12.77
CA GLN A 524 -19.36 28.40 12.16
C GLN A 524 -18.00 27.88 12.67
N ASN A 525 -17.94 26.60 13.06
CA ASN A 525 -16.74 25.93 13.51
C ASN A 525 -16.27 24.96 12.41
N PRO A 526 -15.06 25.11 11.85
CA PRO A 526 -14.55 24.27 10.76
C PRO A 526 -14.62 22.76 11.04
N VAL A 527 -14.31 22.33 12.27
CA VAL A 527 -14.34 20.92 12.67
C VAL A 527 -15.78 20.40 12.67
N ARG A 528 -16.74 21.16 13.23
CA ARG A 528 -18.15 20.76 13.27
C ARG A 528 -18.79 20.74 11.87
N VAL A 529 -18.47 21.72 11.03
CA VAL A 529 -18.88 21.74 9.62
C VAL A 529 -18.31 20.53 8.87
N ALA A 530 -17.02 20.23 9.07
CA ALA A 530 -16.37 19.07 8.47
C ALA A 530 -17.00 17.74 8.92
N MET A 531 -17.35 17.59 10.21
CA MET A 531 -18.08 16.42 10.70
C MET A 531 -19.43 16.26 9.98
N GLY A 532 -20.19 17.35 9.82
CA GLY A 532 -21.46 17.35 9.07
C GLY A 532 -21.30 16.95 7.60
N LEU A 533 -20.22 17.40 6.95
CA LEU A 533 -19.89 16.98 5.59
C LEU A 533 -19.51 15.49 5.50
N LEU A 534 -18.78 14.96 6.48
CA LEU A 534 -18.46 13.53 6.52
C LEU A 534 -19.72 12.68 6.76
N CYS A 535 -20.65 13.13 7.60
CA CYS A 535 -21.96 12.50 7.74
C CYS A 535 -22.71 12.47 6.39
N LEU A 536 -22.72 13.58 5.66
CA LEU A 536 -23.32 13.62 4.32
C LEU A 536 -22.58 12.68 3.34
N ALA A 537 -21.25 12.62 3.41
CA ALA A 537 -20.43 11.73 2.59
C ALA A 537 -20.76 10.25 2.85
N ILE A 538 -21.02 9.85 4.10
CA ILE A 538 -21.44 8.48 4.46
C ILE A 538 -22.85 8.22 3.94
N SER A 539 -23.79 9.15 4.13
CA SER A 539 -25.15 9.03 3.60
C SER A 539 -25.17 8.85 2.08
N LEU A 540 -24.31 9.56 1.35
CA LEU A 540 -24.13 9.37 -0.09
C LEU A 540 -23.54 8.00 -0.44
N GLN A 541 -22.55 7.51 0.32
CA GLN A 541 -21.97 6.18 0.10
C GLN A 541 -22.98 5.06 0.33
N SER A 542 -23.73 5.14 1.43
CA SER A 542 -24.75 4.15 1.77
C SER A 542 -25.91 4.20 0.77
N GLY A 543 -26.46 5.39 0.49
CA GLY A 543 -27.62 5.48 -0.40
C GLY A 543 -27.32 5.19 -1.87
N ALA A 544 -26.09 5.41 -2.35
CA ALA A 544 -25.70 5.07 -3.71
C ALA A 544 -25.61 3.56 -3.95
N LYS A 545 -25.15 2.79 -2.95
CA LYS A 545 -25.03 1.32 -3.04
C LYS A 545 -26.39 0.63 -3.12
N PHE A 546 -27.39 1.17 -2.44
CA PHE A 546 -28.73 0.56 -2.38
C PHE A 546 -29.75 1.21 -3.31
N ASN A 547 -29.26 1.99 -4.29
CA ASN A 547 -30.06 2.60 -5.34
C ASN A 547 -31.27 3.36 -4.78
N LEU A 548 -31.07 4.13 -3.70
CA LEU A 548 -32.11 4.88 -2.99
C LEU A 548 -32.62 6.11 -3.77
N GLN A 549 -32.78 5.99 -5.09
CA GLN A 549 -33.18 7.06 -6.00
C GLN A 549 -32.34 8.34 -5.88
N LEU A 550 -31.12 8.26 -5.35
CA LEU A 550 -30.28 9.44 -5.14
C LEU A 550 -29.94 10.18 -6.45
N TYR A 551 -29.97 9.47 -7.58
CA TYR A 551 -29.78 10.03 -8.92
C TYR A 551 -30.97 10.88 -9.41
N ASN A 552 -32.10 10.88 -8.69
CA ASN A 552 -33.25 11.72 -8.99
C ASN A 552 -33.12 13.14 -8.38
N TYR A 553 -32.15 13.36 -7.49
CA TYR A 553 -31.88 14.66 -6.88
C TYR A 553 -30.89 15.47 -7.73
N ASN A 554 -31.00 16.79 -7.65
CA ASN A 554 -30.14 17.70 -8.42
C ASN A 554 -28.80 17.93 -7.71
N LEU A 555 -27.98 16.88 -7.65
CA LEU A 555 -26.67 16.92 -7.00
C LEU A 555 -25.63 17.63 -7.89
N PRO A 556 -24.68 18.37 -7.29
CA PRO A 556 -23.61 19.04 -8.04
C PRO A 556 -22.64 18.07 -8.72
N LEU A 557 -22.51 16.85 -8.18
CA LEU A 557 -21.70 15.75 -8.72
C LEU A 557 -22.45 14.43 -8.49
N PRO A 558 -22.11 13.34 -9.22
CA PRO A 558 -22.62 12.01 -8.92
C PRO A 558 -22.39 11.64 -7.44
N PRO A 559 -23.28 10.89 -6.77
CA PRO A 559 -23.23 10.66 -5.32
C PRO A 559 -21.87 10.20 -4.77
N MET A 560 -21.21 9.27 -5.46
CA MET A 560 -19.89 8.76 -5.05
C MET A 560 -18.76 9.77 -5.30
N ASP A 561 -18.84 10.54 -6.38
CA ASP A 561 -17.85 11.58 -6.68
C ASP A 561 -17.99 12.73 -5.69
N LEU A 562 -19.23 13.09 -5.34
CA LEU A 562 -19.54 14.09 -4.32
C LEU A 562 -19.05 13.67 -2.92
N SER A 563 -19.24 12.40 -2.55
CA SER A 563 -18.70 11.85 -1.30
C SER A 563 -17.16 11.94 -1.25
N ASN A 564 -16.47 11.56 -2.34
CA ASN A 564 -15.01 11.70 -2.42
C ASN A 564 -14.56 13.16 -2.39
N HIS A 565 -15.31 14.06 -3.02
CA HIS A 565 -15.06 15.50 -2.98
C HIS A 565 -15.10 16.03 -1.55
N TYR A 566 -16.12 15.68 -0.76
CA TYR A 566 -16.18 16.06 0.65
C TYR A 566 -15.03 15.50 1.49
N LEU A 567 -14.65 14.24 1.26
CA LEU A 567 -13.49 13.64 1.95
C LEU A 567 -12.20 14.42 1.66
N ASN A 568 -12.00 14.87 0.43
CA ASN A 568 -10.82 15.63 0.03
C ASN A 568 -10.85 17.06 0.60
N LEU A 569 -12.01 17.74 0.60
CA LEU A 569 -12.17 19.06 1.20
C LEU A 569 -11.87 19.04 2.70
N VAL A 570 -12.45 18.07 3.42
CA VAL A 570 -12.22 17.89 4.86
C VAL A 570 -10.75 17.57 5.16
N ASP A 571 -10.13 16.71 4.34
CA ASP A 571 -8.71 16.37 4.48
C ASP A 571 -7.81 17.59 4.30
N HIS A 572 -8.05 18.36 3.23
CA HIS A 572 -7.23 19.49 2.85
C HIS A 572 -7.37 20.69 3.81
N PHE A 573 -8.60 21.07 4.15
CA PHE A 573 -8.85 22.33 4.87
C PHE A 573 -8.89 22.19 6.39
N VAL A 574 -9.14 20.99 6.92
CA VAL A 574 -9.30 20.79 8.38
C VAL A 574 -8.32 19.75 8.89
N ILE A 575 -8.35 18.51 8.38
CA ILE A 575 -7.49 17.44 8.93
C ILE A 575 -6.00 17.75 8.71
N SER A 576 -5.60 18.36 7.59
CA SER A 576 -4.19 18.69 7.33
C SER A 576 -3.69 19.93 8.08
N ASP A 577 -4.57 20.66 8.77
CA ASP A 577 -4.23 21.88 9.50
C ASP A 577 -4.15 21.59 11.01
N ASP A 578 -2.93 21.62 11.55
CA ASP A 578 -2.66 21.27 12.94
C ASP A 578 -3.26 22.29 13.94
N ASP A 579 -3.70 23.47 13.49
CA ASP A 579 -4.42 24.45 14.34
C ASP A 579 -5.69 23.86 14.96
N TYR A 580 -6.30 22.86 14.32
CA TYR A 580 -7.53 22.20 14.81
C TYR A 580 -7.28 20.97 15.69
N SER A 581 -6.03 20.54 15.86
CA SER A 581 -5.65 19.27 16.52
C SER A 581 -5.98 19.15 18.01
N GLY A 582 -6.27 20.27 18.67
CA GLY A 582 -6.43 20.37 20.12
C GLY A 582 -7.82 20.00 20.70
N SER A 583 -8.69 19.30 19.96
CA SER A 583 -10.05 18.99 20.43
C SER A 583 -10.45 17.53 20.23
N ILE A 584 -11.32 17.02 21.10
CA ILE A 584 -11.90 15.67 20.97
C ILE A 584 -12.72 15.56 19.67
N ALA A 585 -13.42 16.64 19.29
CA ALA A 585 -14.15 16.70 18.03
C ALA A 585 -13.24 16.51 16.81
N PHE A 586 -11.99 16.97 16.88
CA PHE A 586 -11.01 16.74 15.82
C PHE A 586 -10.52 15.28 15.77
N VAL A 587 -10.34 14.63 16.92
CA VAL A 587 -10.04 13.19 16.98
C VAL A 587 -11.16 12.38 16.32
N ASP A 588 -12.42 12.68 16.68
CA ASP A 588 -13.58 12.03 16.08
C ASP A 588 -13.70 12.35 14.58
N LEU A 589 -13.39 13.58 14.15
CA LEU A 589 -13.35 13.95 12.73
C LEU A 589 -12.37 13.08 11.93
N ILE A 590 -11.14 12.90 12.44
CA ILE A 590 -10.14 12.04 11.77
C ILE A 590 -10.63 10.59 11.74
N ALA A 591 -11.20 10.11 12.84
CA ALA A 591 -11.71 8.74 12.93
C ALA A 591 -12.89 8.49 11.99
N MET A 592 -13.80 9.47 11.85
CA MET A 592 -14.89 9.45 10.88
C MET A 592 -14.34 9.40 9.45
N HIS A 593 -13.33 10.22 9.14
CA HIS A 593 -12.69 10.23 7.82
C HIS A 593 -12.05 8.87 7.50
N ALA A 594 -11.31 8.31 8.46
CA ALA A 594 -10.76 6.96 8.36
C ALA A 594 -11.85 5.92 8.11
N LYS A 595 -12.98 6.01 8.79
CA LYS A 595 -14.11 5.10 8.61
C LYS A 595 -14.79 5.26 7.24
N CYS A 596 -14.91 6.47 6.70
CA CYS A 596 -15.34 6.69 5.32
C CYS A 596 -14.38 6.00 4.32
N LEU A 597 -13.08 6.04 4.58
CA LEU A 597 -12.08 5.33 3.77
C LEU A 597 -12.23 3.80 3.89
N VAL A 598 -12.55 3.27 5.08
CA VAL A 598 -12.89 1.84 5.27
C VAL A 598 -14.11 1.45 4.41
N ASN A 599 -15.14 2.29 4.37
CA ASN A 599 -16.35 2.03 3.57
C ASN A 599 -16.05 1.91 2.06
N LEU A 600 -15.05 2.66 1.59
CA LEU A 600 -14.53 2.65 0.22
C LEU A 600 -13.46 1.59 -0.03
N CYS A 601 -13.14 0.75 0.96
CA CYS A 601 -12.05 -0.22 0.83
C CYS A 601 -10.68 0.46 0.58
N LYS A 602 -10.35 1.54 1.31
CA LYS A 602 -9.03 2.19 1.30
C LYS A 602 -8.29 1.93 2.62
N ILE A 603 -8.07 0.66 2.94
CA ILE A 603 -7.67 0.19 4.29
C ILE A 603 -6.33 0.78 4.73
N SER A 604 -5.29 0.76 3.90
CA SER A 604 -3.97 1.32 4.26
C SER A 604 -4.04 2.81 4.60
N LYS A 605 -4.80 3.57 3.80
CA LYS A 605 -5.03 4.99 4.07
C LYS A 605 -5.80 5.16 5.38
N SER A 606 -6.87 4.41 5.59
CA SER A 606 -7.65 4.46 6.85
C SER A 606 -6.82 4.11 8.08
N TRP A 607 -5.93 3.11 8.00
CA TRP A 607 -5.03 2.71 9.08
C TRP A 607 -4.14 3.88 9.51
N SER A 608 -3.55 4.61 8.57
CA SER A 608 -2.72 5.79 8.88
C SER A 608 -3.49 6.89 9.63
N TYR A 609 -4.76 7.14 9.24
CA TYR A 609 -5.61 8.11 9.93
C TYR A 609 -6.05 7.63 11.31
N PHE A 610 -6.35 6.34 11.51
CA PHE A 610 -6.64 5.81 12.86
C PHE A 610 -5.46 6.00 13.80
N ARG A 611 -4.22 5.76 13.35
CA ARG A 611 -3.02 6.03 14.16
C ARG A 611 -2.84 7.51 14.47
N ARG A 612 -3.12 8.39 13.51
CA ARG A 612 -3.12 9.84 13.75
C ARG A 612 -4.17 10.23 14.78
N ALA A 613 -5.38 9.69 14.69
CA ALA A 613 -6.44 9.92 15.67
C ALA A 613 -6.04 9.41 17.07
N ILE A 614 -5.47 8.21 17.18
CA ILE A 614 -4.98 7.65 18.45
C ILE A 614 -3.88 8.51 19.05
N SER A 615 -2.93 8.99 18.23
CA SER A 615 -1.85 9.87 18.69
C SER A 615 -2.42 11.18 19.26
N ASN A 616 -3.38 11.80 18.57
CA ASN A 616 -4.06 13.01 19.07
C ASN A 616 -4.88 12.72 20.34
N ALA A 617 -5.58 11.58 20.40
CA ALA A 617 -6.32 11.14 21.58
C ALA A 617 -5.39 10.93 22.79
N GLN A 618 -4.17 10.42 22.57
CA GLN A 618 -3.16 10.26 23.62
C GLN A 618 -2.68 11.62 24.14
N LEU A 619 -2.41 12.58 23.24
CA LEU A 619 -2.03 13.95 23.62
C LEU A 619 -3.13 14.66 24.44
N LEU A 620 -4.39 14.36 24.15
CA LEU A 620 -5.56 14.86 24.89
C LEU A 620 -5.85 14.05 26.17
N GLY A 621 -5.04 13.04 26.51
CA GLY A 621 -5.17 12.25 27.73
C GLY A 621 -6.30 11.22 27.74
N LEU A 622 -6.93 10.90 26.60
CA LEU A 622 -8.08 9.97 26.55
C LEU A 622 -7.71 8.55 27.02
N HIS A 623 -6.45 8.15 26.83
CA HIS A 623 -5.91 6.87 27.29
C HIS A 623 -5.86 6.72 28.83
N GLN A 624 -5.84 7.82 29.58
CA GLN A 624 -5.70 7.81 31.05
C GLN A 624 -7.02 7.54 31.77
N ASN A 625 -8.16 7.71 31.06
CA ASN A 625 -9.49 7.54 31.64
C ASN A 625 -9.90 6.07 31.88
N GLN A 626 -9.01 5.10 31.69
CA GLN A 626 -9.34 3.67 31.87
C GLN A 626 -9.60 3.28 33.35
N ASN A 627 -9.04 4.01 34.32
CA ASN A 627 -9.06 3.63 35.74
C ASN A 627 -9.99 4.47 36.65
N ILE A 628 -10.90 5.27 36.09
CA ILE A 628 -11.85 6.06 36.90
C ILE A 628 -12.94 5.13 37.45
N GLY A 629 -12.98 4.98 38.78
CA GLY A 629 -13.92 4.15 39.54
C GLY A 629 -15.39 4.46 39.28
N ILE A 630 -16.26 3.52 39.66
CA ILE A 630 -17.71 3.52 39.39
C ILE A 630 -18.44 4.72 40.04
N GLU A 631 -17.84 5.36 41.04
CA GLU A 631 -18.53 6.36 41.88
C GLU A 631 -18.51 7.81 41.34
N GLU A 632 -17.74 8.13 40.29
CA GLU A 632 -17.69 9.47 39.65
C GLU A 632 -17.77 9.41 38.11
N GLN A 633 -18.78 8.72 37.55
CA GLN A 633 -18.97 8.69 36.09
C GLN A 633 -20.04 9.69 35.64
N ASP A 634 -19.62 10.89 35.24
CA ASP A 634 -20.47 11.75 34.41
C ASP A 634 -20.60 11.15 32.99
N ALA A 635 -21.70 11.45 32.30
CA ALA A 635 -21.94 10.94 30.94
C ALA A 635 -20.82 11.32 29.95
N SER A 636 -20.09 12.41 30.23
CA SER A 636 -18.96 12.87 29.42
C SER A 636 -17.72 12.01 29.55
N SER A 637 -17.39 11.54 30.75
CA SER A 637 -16.27 10.65 31.00
C SER A 637 -16.51 9.29 30.33
N GLN A 638 -17.73 8.76 30.41
CA GLN A 638 -18.09 7.50 29.77
C GLN A 638 -17.94 7.58 28.23
N ARG A 639 -18.42 8.65 27.59
CA ARG A 639 -18.23 8.84 26.14
C ARG A 639 -16.77 8.88 25.71
N ARG A 640 -15.90 9.54 26.50
CA ARG A 640 -14.45 9.57 26.21
C ARG A 640 -13.82 8.18 26.30
N LYS A 641 -14.25 7.36 27.27
CA LYS A 641 -13.82 5.96 27.38
C LYS A 641 -14.28 5.16 26.17
N ASP A 642 -15.56 5.30 25.79
CA ASP A 642 -16.14 4.58 24.65
C ASP A 642 -15.46 4.97 23.33
N GLY A 643 -15.20 6.26 23.10
CA GLY A 643 -14.45 6.74 21.94
C GLY A 643 -13.02 6.20 21.87
N TRP A 644 -12.30 6.15 23.00
CA TRP A 644 -10.96 5.53 23.04
C TRP A 644 -11.00 4.04 22.67
N TRP A 645 -11.98 3.29 23.18
CA TRP A 645 -12.15 1.88 22.83
C TRP A 645 -12.47 1.71 21.34
N SER A 646 -13.41 2.49 20.80
CA SER A 646 -13.82 2.44 19.40
C SER A 646 -12.66 2.73 18.44
N LEU A 647 -11.83 3.74 18.74
CA LEU A 647 -10.61 4.04 17.96
C LEU A 647 -9.66 2.84 17.89
N ASN A 648 -9.36 2.24 19.05
CA ASN A 648 -8.41 1.13 19.11
C ASN A 648 -8.99 -0.16 18.52
N ILE A 649 -10.30 -0.38 18.60
CA ILE A 649 -10.98 -1.48 17.91
C ILE A 649 -10.79 -1.35 16.39
N LEU A 650 -11.05 -0.16 15.83
CA LEU A 650 -10.93 0.10 14.39
C LEU A 650 -9.48 0.01 13.90
N ASP A 651 -8.53 0.52 14.67
CA ASP A 651 -7.08 0.37 14.41
C ASP A 651 -6.68 -1.12 14.39
N ARG A 652 -7.12 -1.92 15.36
CA ARG A 652 -6.81 -3.36 15.41
C ARG A 652 -7.51 -4.16 14.32
N TYR A 653 -8.74 -3.80 13.96
CA TYR A 653 -9.45 -4.40 12.84
C TYR A 653 -8.68 -4.20 11.53
N THR A 654 -8.24 -2.98 11.25
CA THR A 654 -7.46 -2.67 10.05
C THR A 654 -6.03 -3.23 10.10
N SER A 655 -5.37 -3.19 11.26
CA SER A 655 -4.04 -3.77 11.50
C SER A 655 -4.02 -5.28 11.27
N LEU A 656 -5.03 -6.01 11.78
CA LEU A 656 -5.14 -7.46 11.60
C LEU A 656 -5.31 -7.84 10.12
N LEU A 657 -6.15 -7.10 9.37
CA LEU A 657 -6.35 -7.34 7.94
C LEU A 657 -5.11 -7.05 7.10
N LEU A 658 -4.35 -6.01 7.47
CA LEU A 658 -3.13 -5.61 6.77
C LEU A 658 -1.87 -6.31 7.28
N GLY A 659 -1.94 -7.14 8.33
CA GLY A 659 -0.76 -7.73 8.95
C GLY A 659 0.22 -6.70 9.54
N LEU A 660 -0.26 -5.51 9.94
CA LEU A 660 0.55 -4.41 10.49
C LEU A 660 0.46 -4.35 12.02
N PRO A 661 1.41 -3.67 12.70
CA PRO A 661 1.29 -3.36 14.13
C PRO A 661 0.12 -2.40 14.43
N TYR A 662 -0.49 -2.56 15.61
CA TYR A 662 -1.48 -1.64 16.16
C TYR A 662 -0.83 -0.46 16.89
N ALA A 663 -1.61 0.56 17.25
CA ALA A 663 -1.10 1.84 17.78
C ALA A 663 -0.90 1.87 19.30
N ALA A 664 -1.83 1.29 20.08
CA ALA A 664 -1.77 1.33 21.54
C ALA A 664 -2.22 0.02 22.19
N THR A 665 -1.62 -0.28 23.35
CA THR A 665 -2.00 -1.41 24.20
C THR A 665 -3.33 -1.13 24.90
N LEU A 666 -4.10 -2.19 25.14
CA LEU A 666 -5.36 -2.14 25.87
C LEU A 666 -5.28 -3.10 27.05
N GLU A 667 -5.65 -2.62 28.23
CA GLU A 667 -5.87 -3.46 29.40
C GLU A 667 -7.36 -3.46 29.72
N LEU A 668 -7.95 -4.64 29.86
CA LEU A 668 -9.33 -4.78 30.28
C LEU A 668 -9.35 -5.36 31.69
N HIS A 669 -10.03 -4.68 32.61
CA HIS A 669 -10.32 -5.22 33.94
C HIS A 669 -11.43 -6.28 33.85
N GLU A 670 -11.43 -7.26 34.75
CA GLU A 670 -12.48 -8.29 34.81
C GLU A 670 -13.85 -7.64 34.96
N VAL A 671 -14.75 -7.93 34.01
CA VAL A 671 -16.16 -7.53 34.06
C VAL A 671 -16.99 -8.79 34.21
N ASP A 672 -17.78 -8.85 35.28
CA ASP A 672 -18.72 -9.95 35.50
C ASP A 672 -19.91 -9.83 34.53
N ILE A 673 -20.01 -10.76 33.59
CA ILE A 673 -21.06 -10.80 32.56
C ILE A 673 -22.32 -11.52 33.07
N ASN A 674 -22.25 -12.20 34.21
CA ASN A 674 -23.33 -13.08 34.70
C ASN A 674 -24.63 -12.32 35.06
N ASP A 675 -24.54 -11.02 35.34
CA ASP A 675 -25.69 -10.17 35.71
C ASP A 675 -26.24 -9.33 34.55
N ILE A 676 -25.74 -9.50 33.32
CA ILE A 676 -26.10 -8.64 32.17
C ILE A 676 -27.14 -9.34 31.29
N ASP A 677 -28.23 -8.63 30.94
CA ASP A 677 -29.27 -9.12 30.05
C ASP A 677 -28.66 -9.59 28.70
N PRO A 678 -28.87 -10.85 28.27
CA PRO A 678 -28.45 -11.38 26.96
C PRO A 678 -28.91 -10.56 25.75
N ARG A 679 -29.99 -9.79 25.90
CA ARG A 679 -30.56 -8.92 24.87
C ARG A 679 -30.01 -7.49 24.91
N SER A 680 -29.22 -7.15 25.93
CA SER A 680 -28.58 -5.85 26.07
C SER A 680 -27.40 -5.71 25.09
N ASP A 681 -27.23 -4.49 24.55
CA ASP A 681 -26.07 -4.14 23.73
C ASP A 681 -24.74 -4.21 24.54
N VAL A 682 -24.82 -4.13 25.87
CA VAL A 682 -23.67 -4.18 26.78
C VAL A 682 -22.87 -5.48 26.63
N CYS A 683 -23.54 -6.63 26.52
CA CYS A 683 -22.86 -7.92 26.28
C CYS A 683 -22.06 -7.92 24.98
N THR A 684 -22.64 -7.34 23.92
CA THR A 684 -21.98 -7.24 22.61
C THR A 684 -20.78 -6.30 22.66
N VAL A 685 -20.90 -5.15 23.32
CA VAL A 685 -19.79 -4.19 23.50
C VAL A 685 -18.64 -4.80 24.29
N LEU A 686 -18.92 -5.47 25.41
CA LEU A 686 -17.89 -6.13 26.22
C LEU A 686 -17.18 -7.25 25.45
N TYR A 687 -17.95 -8.08 24.74
CA TYR A 687 -17.39 -9.11 23.87
C TYR A 687 -16.47 -8.49 22.79
N HIS A 688 -16.90 -7.40 22.16
CA HIS A 688 -16.09 -6.69 21.16
C HIS A 688 -14.79 -6.12 21.74
N ARG A 689 -14.81 -5.59 22.97
CA ARG A 689 -13.59 -5.13 23.67
C ARG A 689 -12.63 -6.28 23.97
N GLN A 690 -13.14 -7.42 24.40
CA GLN A 690 -12.33 -8.62 24.63
C GLN A 690 -11.70 -9.14 23.32
N LEU A 691 -12.46 -9.16 22.22
CA LEU A 691 -11.93 -9.47 20.90
C LEU A 691 -10.81 -8.51 20.49
N ALA A 692 -10.90 -7.22 20.83
CA ALA A 692 -9.84 -6.25 20.55
C ALA A 692 -8.53 -6.57 21.29
N VAL A 693 -8.61 -6.93 22.57
CA VAL A 693 -7.44 -7.37 23.35
C VAL A 693 -6.82 -8.61 22.70
N ILE A 694 -7.63 -9.62 22.39
CA ILE A 694 -7.15 -10.85 21.77
C ILE A 694 -6.57 -10.60 20.37
N ALA A 695 -7.21 -9.78 19.55
CA ALA A 695 -6.70 -9.38 18.24
C ALA A 695 -5.30 -8.77 18.34
N GLY A 696 -5.02 -8.01 19.40
CA GLY A 696 -3.67 -7.54 19.69
C GLY A 696 -2.65 -8.63 19.91
N ILE A 697 -3.01 -9.62 20.74
CA ILE A 697 -2.14 -10.77 21.01
C ILE A 697 -1.88 -11.56 19.71
N VAL A 698 -2.90 -11.72 18.86
CA VAL A 698 -2.75 -12.35 17.54
C VAL A 698 -1.83 -11.53 16.65
N ILE A 699 -2.02 -10.21 16.55
CA ILE A 699 -1.14 -9.32 15.77
C ILE A 699 0.31 -9.46 16.25
N ASP A 700 0.58 -9.31 17.54
CA ASP A 700 1.94 -9.39 18.10
C ASP A 700 2.59 -10.76 17.87
N ARG A 701 1.80 -11.83 17.94
CA ARG A 701 2.26 -13.17 17.57
C ARG A 701 2.58 -13.25 16.07
N ASN A 702 1.76 -12.65 15.22
CA ASN A 702 1.93 -12.66 13.77
C ASN A 702 3.11 -11.83 13.29
N GLN A 703 3.60 -10.89 14.09
CA GLN A 703 4.81 -10.13 13.75
C GLN A 703 6.10 -10.96 13.95
N LYS A 704 6.05 -12.13 14.60
CA LYS A 704 7.24 -12.96 14.86
C LYS A 704 7.52 -13.88 13.68
N PRO A 705 8.76 -14.02 13.17
CA PRO A 705 9.04 -14.84 11.98
C PRO A 705 8.52 -16.29 12.02
N ASN A 706 8.50 -16.92 13.19
CA ASN A 706 7.96 -18.26 13.40
C ASN A 706 6.96 -18.23 14.57
N PRO A 707 5.64 -18.26 14.30
CA PRO A 707 4.65 -18.23 15.37
C PRO A 707 4.70 -19.55 16.13
N SER A 708 4.56 -19.52 17.46
CA SER A 708 4.59 -20.74 18.27
C SER A 708 3.24 -21.46 18.23
N LEU A 709 3.25 -22.78 18.00
CA LEU A 709 2.06 -23.61 18.08
C LEU A 709 1.44 -23.58 19.49
N SER A 710 2.25 -23.62 20.55
CA SER A 710 1.74 -23.55 21.93
C SER A 710 1.03 -22.23 22.21
N SER A 711 1.60 -21.11 21.73
CA SER A 711 0.96 -19.79 21.86
C SER A 711 -0.35 -19.71 21.08
N THR A 712 -0.43 -20.39 19.93
CA THR A 712 -1.64 -20.43 19.10
C THR A 712 -2.79 -21.14 19.82
N ILE A 713 -2.51 -22.28 20.45
CA ILE A 713 -3.52 -23.01 21.24
C ILE A 713 -3.93 -22.24 22.49
N GLU A 714 -3.00 -21.54 23.16
CA GLU A 714 -3.32 -20.71 24.32
C GLU A 714 -4.26 -19.54 23.95
N ILE A 715 -4.02 -18.90 22.79
CA ILE A 715 -4.87 -17.81 22.30
C ILE A 715 -6.25 -18.32 21.88
N GLU A 716 -6.34 -19.49 21.23
CA GLU A 716 -7.63 -20.10 20.88
C GLU A 716 -8.45 -20.41 22.14
N ARG A 717 -7.80 -20.97 23.18
CA ARG A 717 -8.44 -21.19 24.47
C ARG A 717 -9.00 -19.89 25.07
N LYS A 718 -8.28 -18.76 24.96
CA LYS A 718 -8.78 -17.44 25.39
C LYS A 718 -9.99 -16.98 24.58
N LEU A 719 -10.02 -17.24 23.27
CA LEU A 719 -11.18 -16.93 22.42
C LEU A 719 -12.41 -17.75 22.84
N ASP A 720 -12.22 -19.01 23.20
CA ASP A 720 -13.29 -19.89 23.67
C ASP A 720 -13.77 -19.51 25.08
N GLU A 721 -12.85 -19.16 25.98
CA GLU A 721 -13.18 -18.62 27.31
C GLU A 721 -14.07 -17.38 27.19
N VAL A 722 -13.67 -16.39 26.39
CA VAL A 722 -14.45 -15.17 26.17
C VAL A 722 -15.80 -15.46 25.50
N ALA A 723 -15.86 -16.43 24.58
CA ALA A 723 -17.12 -16.84 23.96
C ALA A 723 -18.05 -17.55 24.95
N SER A 724 -17.51 -18.33 25.88
CA SER A 724 -18.28 -19.08 26.90
C SER A 724 -18.93 -18.19 27.96
N MET A 725 -18.42 -16.97 28.13
CA MET A 725 -19.03 -15.97 29.01
C MET A 725 -20.37 -15.46 28.48
N LEU A 726 -20.66 -15.66 27.19
CA LEU A 726 -21.91 -15.22 26.58
C LEU A 726 -23.00 -16.29 26.71
N PRO A 727 -24.24 -15.89 27.02
CA PRO A 727 -25.37 -16.82 27.18
C PRO A 727 -25.71 -17.53 25.86
N GLU A 728 -26.26 -18.74 25.92
CA GLU A 728 -26.59 -19.54 24.72
C GLU A 728 -27.56 -18.82 23.76
N SER A 729 -28.51 -18.06 24.33
CA SER A 729 -29.42 -17.19 23.57
C SER A 729 -28.73 -16.07 22.80
N TRP A 730 -27.48 -15.73 23.15
CA TRP A 730 -26.67 -14.79 22.38
C TRP A 730 -26.26 -15.37 21.01
N TRP A 731 -26.02 -16.67 20.97
CA TRP A 731 -25.56 -17.37 19.76
C TRP A 731 -26.69 -17.77 18.81
N ASN A 732 -27.94 -17.78 19.28
CA ASN A 732 -29.11 -18.14 18.49
C ASN A 732 -29.65 -16.95 17.67
N ASP A 733 -29.70 -17.12 16.35
CA ASP A 733 -30.20 -16.11 15.40
C ASP A 733 -31.72 -15.85 15.56
N GLU A 734 -32.50 -16.87 15.94
CA GLU A 734 -33.96 -16.77 16.10
C GLU A 734 -34.35 -15.89 17.30
N ALA A 735 -33.48 -15.81 18.31
CA ALA A 735 -33.70 -15.08 19.55
C ALA A 735 -33.79 -13.55 19.36
N LEU A 736 -33.34 -13.02 18.22
CA LEU A 736 -33.27 -11.59 17.91
C LEU A 736 -33.80 -11.24 16.50
N THR A 737 -34.69 -12.05 15.92
CA THR A 737 -35.36 -11.67 14.65
C THR A 737 -35.90 -10.23 14.78
N PRO A 738 -35.44 -9.25 13.97
CA PRO A 738 -35.69 -7.84 14.25
C PRO A 738 -37.19 -7.54 14.32
N ARG A 739 -37.68 -7.14 15.51
CA ARG A 739 -39.08 -6.72 15.70
C ARG A 739 -39.23 -5.20 15.77
N SER A 740 -38.12 -4.50 15.96
CA SER A 740 -37.98 -3.04 15.97
C SER A 740 -36.63 -2.61 15.38
N GLN A 741 -36.47 -1.33 15.06
CA GLN A 741 -35.21 -0.78 14.53
C GLN A 741 -34.03 -0.93 15.52
N LEU A 742 -34.30 -0.83 16.83
CA LEU A 742 -33.29 -1.05 17.87
C LEU A 742 -32.86 -2.52 17.94
N ASP A 743 -33.79 -3.47 17.77
CA ASP A 743 -33.47 -4.90 17.70
C ASP A 743 -32.61 -5.22 16.48
N ALA A 744 -32.85 -4.53 15.35
CA ALA A 744 -32.04 -4.68 14.13
C ALA A 744 -30.59 -4.24 14.35
N GLU A 745 -30.37 -3.08 15.00
CA GLU A 745 -29.02 -2.58 15.30
C GLU A 745 -28.23 -3.53 16.20
N ILE A 746 -28.84 -3.99 17.30
CA ILE A 746 -28.24 -4.95 18.23
C ILE A 746 -27.92 -6.26 17.51
N PHE A 747 -28.83 -6.72 16.64
CA PHE A 747 -28.62 -7.90 15.79
C PHE A 747 -27.39 -7.73 14.87
N TYR A 748 -27.22 -6.58 14.21
CA TYR A 748 -26.06 -6.33 13.35
C TYR A 748 -24.75 -6.22 14.11
N LYS A 749 -24.72 -5.52 15.24
CA LYS A 749 -23.52 -5.45 16.11
C LYS A 749 -23.08 -6.84 16.57
N ARG A 750 -24.03 -7.71 16.88
CA ARG A 750 -23.78 -9.11 17.22
C ARG A 750 -23.20 -9.89 16.04
N LEU A 751 -23.80 -9.79 14.85
CA LEU A 751 -23.28 -10.44 13.64
C LEU A 751 -21.86 -9.97 13.30
N MET A 752 -21.59 -8.67 13.43
CA MET A 752 -20.26 -8.09 13.20
C MET A 752 -19.22 -8.58 14.20
N SER A 753 -19.58 -8.67 15.47
CA SER A 753 -18.69 -9.22 16.51
C SER A 753 -18.37 -10.70 16.23
N ARG A 754 -19.36 -11.51 15.84
CA ARG A 754 -19.17 -12.92 15.46
C ARG A 754 -18.30 -13.08 14.21
N HIS A 755 -18.50 -12.19 13.24
CA HIS A 755 -17.71 -12.17 12.01
C HIS A 755 -16.25 -11.81 12.33
N TRP A 756 -16.01 -10.81 13.17
CA TRP A 756 -14.66 -10.44 13.58
C TRP A 756 -13.97 -11.54 14.42
N ALA A 757 -14.69 -12.19 15.34
CA ALA A 757 -14.17 -13.33 16.07
C ALA A 757 -13.74 -14.48 15.14
N SER A 758 -14.52 -14.72 14.07
CA SER A 758 -14.16 -15.69 13.03
C SER A 758 -12.92 -15.25 12.26
N GLN A 759 -12.80 -13.96 11.89
CA GLN A 759 -11.59 -13.43 11.26
C GLN A 759 -10.35 -13.57 12.15
N ILE A 760 -10.44 -13.26 13.45
CA ILE A 760 -9.33 -13.44 14.39
C ILE A 760 -8.87 -14.90 14.41
N ARG A 761 -9.81 -15.86 14.47
CA ARG A 761 -9.49 -17.30 14.39
C ARG A 761 -8.84 -17.70 13.07
N ILE A 762 -9.31 -17.14 11.94
CA ILE A 762 -8.68 -17.36 10.63
C ILE A 762 -7.22 -16.91 10.70
N PHE A 763 -6.94 -15.65 11.06
CA PHE A 763 -5.57 -15.12 11.11
C PHE A 763 -4.68 -15.78 12.18
N LEU A 764 -5.29 -16.34 13.23
CA LEU A 764 -4.60 -17.14 14.23
C LEU A 764 -4.12 -18.47 13.63
N HIS A 765 -4.99 -19.22 12.95
CA HIS A 765 -4.64 -20.58 12.49
C HIS A 765 -4.07 -20.65 11.07
N LEU A 766 -4.29 -19.65 10.22
CA LEU A 766 -3.89 -19.65 8.81
C LEU A 766 -2.40 -19.98 8.57
N PRO A 767 -1.43 -19.49 9.37
CA PRO A 767 0.00 -19.82 9.19
C PRO A 767 0.34 -21.32 9.35
N PHE A 768 -0.54 -22.10 9.99
CA PHE A 768 -0.36 -23.55 10.16
C PHE A 768 -1.32 -24.36 9.29
N ALA A 769 -2.45 -23.78 8.87
CA ALA A 769 -3.53 -24.50 8.19
C ALA A 769 -3.08 -25.18 6.90
N PHE A 770 -2.20 -24.56 6.11
CA PHE A 770 -1.65 -25.15 4.88
C PHE A 770 -0.41 -26.03 5.13
N LYS A 771 0.21 -25.97 6.32
CA LYS A 771 1.31 -26.88 6.69
C LYS A 771 0.82 -28.28 7.02
N SER A 772 -0.47 -28.47 7.30
CA SER A 772 -1.00 -29.80 7.62
C SER A 772 -0.92 -30.79 6.45
N TYR A 773 -0.83 -30.27 5.21
CA TYR A 773 -0.62 -31.09 4.01
C TYR A 773 0.76 -31.74 3.94
N THR A 774 1.75 -31.23 4.68
CA THR A 774 3.09 -31.83 4.80
C THR A 774 3.33 -32.43 6.18
N GLU A 775 2.69 -31.90 7.22
CA GLU A 775 2.94 -32.24 8.62
C GLU A 775 1.64 -32.48 9.42
N SER A 776 1.40 -33.72 9.83
CA SER A 776 0.16 -34.13 10.52
C SER A 776 -0.15 -33.38 11.83
N GLN A 777 0.88 -32.83 12.49
CA GLN A 777 0.73 -32.09 13.74
C GLN A 777 -0.13 -30.82 13.63
N PHE A 778 -0.28 -30.27 12.41
CA PHE A 778 -1.07 -29.04 12.18
C PHE A 778 -2.51 -29.31 11.73
N GLU A 779 -2.98 -30.56 11.75
CA GLU A 779 -4.33 -30.91 11.28
C GLU A 779 -5.43 -30.22 12.10
N TYR A 780 -5.24 -30.09 13.42
CA TYR A 780 -6.16 -29.32 14.26
C TYR A 780 -6.27 -27.86 13.79
N ASN A 781 -5.15 -27.20 13.50
CA ASN A 781 -5.12 -25.82 13.02
C ASN A 781 -5.83 -25.67 11.67
N ARG A 782 -5.68 -26.66 10.78
CA ARG A 782 -6.42 -26.69 9.53
C ARG A 782 -7.92 -26.77 9.81
N LEU A 783 -8.39 -27.71 10.63
CA LEU A 783 -9.80 -27.85 10.95
C LEU A 783 -10.38 -26.57 11.60
N ALA A 784 -9.69 -26.00 12.57
CA ALA A 784 -10.08 -24.76 13.24
C ALA A 784 -10.14 -23.56 12.27
N CYS A 785 -9.13 -23.42 11.39
CA CYS A 785 -9.11 -22.38 10.37
C CYS A 785 -10.30 -22.52 9.41
N PHE A 786 -10.53 -23.71 8.86
CA PHE A 786 -11.59 -23.93 7.87
C PHE A 786 -13.00 -23.83 8.48
N ASP A 787 -13.19 -24.24 9.74
CA ASP A 787 -14.42 -23.98 10.47
C ASP A 787 -14.67 -22.46 10.64
N ALA A 788 -13.65 -21.70 11.03
CA ALA A 788 -13.74 -20.24 11.12
C ALA A 788 -14.02 -19.57 9.76
N VAL A 789 -13.40 -20.06 8.68
CA VAL A 789 -13.66 -19.59 7.30
C VAL A 789 -15.12 -19.82 6.89
N ARG A 790 -15.68 -21.00 7.19
CA ARG A 790 -17.10 -21.30 6.91
C ARG A 790 -18.04 -20.41 7.68
N LYS A 791 -17.78 -20.21 8.98
CA LYS A 791 -18.53 -19.29 9.84
C LYS A 791 -18.48 -17.85 9.31
N ALA A 792 -17.28 -17.35 8.96
CA ALA A 792 -17.12 -16.02 8.38
C ALA A 792 -17.87 -15.87 7.04
N SER A 793 -17.78 -16.86 6.17
CA SER A 793 -18.50 -16.88 4.87
C SER A 793 -20.01 -16.83 5.07
N ARG A 794 -20.55 -17.62 6.01
CA ARG A 794 -21.98 -17.65 6.30
C ARG A 794 -22.47 -16.33 6.87
N LEU A 795 -21.72 -15.73 7.80
CA LEU A 795 -22.06 -14.44 8.38
C LEU A 795 -22.01 -13.33 7.32
N TYR A 796 -21.01 -13.33 6.44
CA TYR A 796 -20.94 -12.41 5.31
C TYR A 796 -22.17 -12.52 4.39
N GLN A 797 -22.60 -13.75 4.07
CA GLN A 797 -23.81 -13.98 3.26
C GLN A 797 -25.05 -13.37 3.91
N ILE A 798 -25.26 -13.63 5.22
CA ILE A 798 -26.40 -13.08 5.97
C ILE A 798 -26.37 -11.54 5.96
N LEU A 799 -25.20 -10.95 6.23
CA LEU A 799 -25.03 -9.50 6.30
C LEU A 799 -25.26 -8.81 4.95
N ARG A 800 -24.87 -9.44 3.83
CA ARG A 800 -25.00 -8.83 2.49
C ARG A 800 -26.38 -9.03 1.87
N GLU A 801 -27.11 -10.09 2.24
CA GLU A 801 -28.45 -10.39 1.72
C GLU A 801 -29.57 -9.62 2.44
N ASP A 802 -29.33 -9.18 3.67
CA ASP A 802 -30.30 -8.42 4.45
C ASP A 802 -30.36 -6.94 4.03
N ARG A 803 -31.56 -6.47 3.66
CA ARG A 803 -31.81 -5.10 3.19
C ARG A 803 -31.73 -4.05 4.30
N GLU A 804 -31.98 -4.42 5.55
CA GLU A 804 -31.87 -3.50 6.68
C GLU A 804 -30.41 -3.40 7.14
N ALA A 805 -29.62 -4.47 6.95
CA ALA A 805 -28.17 -4.51 7.22
C ALA A 805 -27.39 -3.60 6.28
N ALA A 806 -27.95 -3.35 5.09
CA ALA A 806 -27.42 -2.54 4.01
C ALA A 806 -26.73 -1.24 4.48
N PHE A 807 -27.37 -0.49 5.38
CA PHE A 807 -26.86 0.80 5.85
C PHE A 807 -25.56 0.69 6.67
N HIS A 808 -25.24 -0.51 7.17
CA HIS A 808 -24.03 -0.80 7.93
C HIS A 808 -22.93 -1.46 7.08
N MET A 809 -23.19 -1.70 5.79
CA MET A 809 -22.29 -2.45 4.91
C MET A 809 -21.16 -1.58 4.34
N CYS A 810 -19.93 -2.05 4.55
CA CYS A 810 -18.71 -1.48 4.00
C CYS A 810 -18.05 -2.45 3.03
N ASN A 811 -17.34 -1.93 2.02
CA ASN A 811 -16.70 -2.79 1.01
C ASN A 811 -15.68 -3.75 1.62
N ILE A 812 -15.18 -3.47 2.83
CA ILE A 812 -14.26 -4.35 3.58
C ILE A 812 -14.89 -5.70 3.91
N LEU A 813 -16.23 -5.77 4.02
CA LEU A 813 -16.95 -7.04 4.18
C LEU A 813 -16.96 -7.83 2.87
N ASP A 814 -17.13 -7.17 1.72
CA ASP A 814 -16.98 -7.82 0.40
C ASP A 814 -15.56 -8.40 0.24
N PHE A 815 -14.55 -7.69 0.74
CA PHE A 815 -13.17 -8.20 0.81
C PHE A 815 -13.03 -9.41 1.73
N SER A 816 -13.66 -9.38 2.92
CA SER A 816 -13.66 -10.52 3.84
C SER A 816 -14.31 -11.76 3.22
N GLY A 817 -15.48 -11.59 2.59
CA GLY A 817 -16.17 -12.66 1.88
C GLY A 817 -15.32 -13.23 0.76
N PHE A 818 -14.69 -12.37 -0.04
CA PHE A 818 -13.71 -12.76 -1.05
C PHE A 818 -12.55 -13.59 -0.46
N LEU A 819 -11.93 -13.12 0.63
CA LEU A 819 -10.80 -13.81 1.28
C LEU A 819 -11.21 -15.19 1.81
N ALA A 820 -12.38 -15.29 2.44
CA ALA A 820 -12.91 -16.55 2.94
C ALA A 820 -13.17 -17.55 1.79
N ALA A 821 -13.82 -17.10 0.71
CA ALA A 821 -14.03 -17.94 -0.47
C ALA A 821 -12.70 -18.36 -1.12
N LEU A 822 -11.70 -17.47 -1.18
CA LEU A 822 -10.38 -17.78 -1.69
C LEU A 822 -9.69 -18.88 -0.86
N ILE A 823 -9.74 -18.79 0.48
CA ILE A 823 -9.16 -19.81 1.37
C ILE A 823 -9.84 -21.17 1.19
N LEU A 824 -11.17 -21.21 1.10
CA LEU A 824 -11.90 -22.46 0.78
C LEU A 824 -11.48 -23.03 -0.57
N LEU A 825 -11.33 -22.18 -1.57
CA LEU A 825 -10.90 -22.58 -2.91
C LEU A 825 -9.50 -23.19 -2.86
N LEU A 826 -8.54 -22.51 -2.25
CA LEU A 826 -7.15 -22.96 -2.11
C LEU A 826 -7.02 -24.26 -1.32
N GLY A 827 -7.78 -24.41 -0.22
CA GLY A 827 -7.79 -25.64 0.57
C GLY A 827 -8.21 -26.89 -0.21
N ARG A 828 -8.99 -26.75 -1.27
CA ARG A 828 -9.36 -27.87 -2.16
C ARG A 828 -8.27 -28.22 -3.16
N THR A 829 -7.44 -27.24 -3.53
CA THR A 829 -6.39 -27.42 -4.54
C THR A 829 -5.18 -28.20 -4.01
N GLN A 830 -4.97 -28.18 -2.70
CA GLN A 830 -3.92 -28.94 -2.03
C GLN A 830 -4.50 -30.27 -1.53
N LYS A 831 -4.12 -31.38 -2.19
CA LYS A 831 -4.37 -32.75 -1.70
C LYS A 831 -3.06 -33.30 -1.12
N GLY A 832 -2.84 -33.09 0.18
CA GLY A 832 -1.81 -33.81 0.93
C GLY A 832 -2.28 -35.23 1.27
N PRO A 833 -1.45 -36.06 1.93
CA PRO A 833 -1.91 -37.29 2.55
C PRO A 833 -2.83 -36.92 3.72
N THR A 834 -4.10 -36.62 3.44
CA THR A 834 -5.09 -36.50 4.51
C THR A 834 -5.15 -37.84 5.21
N PHE A 835 -4.76 -37.86 6.48
CA PHE A 835 -4.80 -39.06 7.34
C PHE A 835 -6.25 -39.53 7.62
N LEU A 836 -7.24 -38.75 7.18
CA LEU A 836 -8.67 -39.02 7.22
C LEU A 836 -9.24 -39.01 5.78
N ALA A 837 -10.23 -39.85 5.52
CA ALA A 837 -10.94 -39.82 4.25
C ALA A 837 -11.61 -38.45 4.04
N PRO A 838 -11.61 -37.90 2.81
CA PRO A 838 -12.28 -36.62 2.54
C PRO A 838 -13.78 -36.73 2.83
N ASP A 839 -14.28 -35.82 3.68
CA ASP A 839 -15.71 -35.66 3.93
C ASP A 839 -16.36 -35.01 2.71
N LEU A 840 -16.98 -35.84 1.87
CA LEU A 840 -17.59 -35.43 0.61
C LEU A 840 -18.75 -34.44 0.80
N ASP A 841 -19.41 -34.42 1.97
CA ASP A 841 -20.53 -33.53 2.22
C ASP A 841 -20.03 -32.14 2.67
N LEU A 842 -18.98 -32.08 3.49
CA LEU A 842 -18.28 -30.82 3.78
C LEU A 842 -17.69 -30.20 2.51
N GLU A 843 -17.13 -31.02 1.62
CA GLU A 843 -16.59 -30.55 0.35
C GLU A 843 -17.68 -29.93 -0.55
N LYS A 844 -18.85 -30.54 -0.63
CA LYS A 844 -20.01 -29.98 -1.35
C LYS A 844 -20.47 -28.67 -0.71
N ALA A 845 -20.52 -28.60 0.62
CA ALA A 845 -20.90 -27.40 1.35
C ALA A 845 -19.93 -26.24 1.08
N ASP A 846 -18.62 -26.50 1.07
CA ASP A 846 -17.59 -25.49 0.75
C ASP A 846 -17.76 -24.96 -0.68
N LYS A 847 -18.02 -25.86 -1.64
CA LYS A 847 -18.30 -25.47 -3.02
C LYS A 847 -19.55 -24.59 -3.13
N PHE A 848 -20.62 -24.94 -2.42
CA PHE A 848 -21.83 -24.13 -2.38
C PHE A 848 -21.57 -22.74 -1.77
N SER A 849 -20.79 -22.68 -0.69
CA SER A 849 -20.40 -21.42 -0.04
C SER A 849 -19.59 -20.50 -0.96
N VAL A 850 -18.63 -21.06 -1.73
CA VAL A 850 -17.86 -20.30 -2.73
C VAL A 850 -18.77 -19.77 -3.84
N GLU A 851 -19.72 -20.57 -4.34
CA GLU A 851 -20.66 -20.14 -5.38
C GLU A 851 -21.61 -19.05 -4.88
N ALA A 852 -22.16 -19.21 -3.67
CA ALA A 852 -22.99 -18.20 -3.03
C ALA A 852 -22.23 -16.87 -2.87
N THR A 853 -20.96 -16.93 -2.45
CA THR A 853 -20.09 -15.75 -2.34
C THR A 853 -19.85 -15.08 -3.70
N CYS A 854 -19.60 -15.86 -4.77
CA CYS A 854 -19.45 -15.32 -6.12
C CYS A 854 -20.72 -14.61 -6.59
N GLU A 855 -21.90 -15.17 -6.31
CA GLU A 855 -23.17 -14.56 -6.70
C GLU A 855 -23.43 -13.25 -5.95
N ILE A 856 -23.11 -13.21 -4.66
CA ILE A 856 -23.18 -11.98 -3.87
C ILE A 856 -22.22 -10.91 -4.43
N LEU A 857 -20.96 -11.27 -4.71
CA LEU A 857 -19.98 -10.34 -5.30
C LEU A 857 -20.39 -9.88 -6.70
N ARG A 858 -21.07 -10.72 -7.48
CA ARG A 858 -21.62 -10.37 -8.80
C ARG A 858 -22.72 -9.31 -8.70
N LYS A 859 -23.60 -9.40 -7.69
CA LYS A 859 -24.59 -8.35 -7.41
C LYS A 859 -23.91 -7.08 -6.93
N ALA A 860 -22.97 -7.19 -5.99
CA ALA A 860 -22.20 -6.06 -5.46
C ALA A 860 -21.38 -5.34 -6.54
N ALA A 861 -20.85 -6.07 -7.54
CA ALA A 861 -20.09 -5.50 -8.65
C ALA A 861 -20.90 -4.56 -9.55
N LEU A 862 -22.24 -4.64 -9.50
CA LEU A 862 -23.14 -3.72 -10.20
C LEU A 862 -23.37 -2.42 -9.41
N GLU A 863 -23.05 -2.39 -8.13
CA GLU A 863 -23.20 -1.22 -7.27
C GLU A 863 -22.10 -0.18 -7.54
N PRO A 864 -22.42 1.13 -7.56
CA PRO A 864 -21.43 2.19 -7.73
C PRO A 864 -20.35 2.16 -6.63
N GLY A 865 -19.07 2.23 -7.03
CA GLY A 865 -17.95 2.30 -6.09
C GLY A 865 -17.50 0.95 -5.50
N CYS A 866 -18.00 -0.18 -5.99
CA CYS A 866 -17.67 -1.53 -5.51
C CYS A 866 -16.53 -2.21 -6.32
N ALA A 867 -15.42 -1.50 -6.52
CA ALA A 867 -14.27 -2.01 -7.29
C ALA A 867 -13.68 -3.32 -6.71
N VAL A 868 -13.73 -3.48 -5.39
CA VAL A 868 -13.26 -4.70 -4.71
C VAL A 868 -14.11 -5.92 -5.07
N ALA A 869 -15.43 -5.76 -5.18
CA ALA A 869 -16.31 -6.85 -5.60
C ALA A 869 -16.02 -7.29 -7.04
N VAL A 870 -15.77 -6.32 -7.94
CA VAL A 870 -15.37 -6.58 -9.34
C VAL A 870 -14.06 -7.38 -9.40
N GLN A 871 -13.02 -6.89 -8.70
CA GLN A 871 -11.71 -7.54 -8.68
C GLN A 871 -11.76 -8.92 -8.02
N GLY A 872 -12.41 -9.02 -6.85
CA GLY A 872 -12.53 -10.28 -6.11
C GLY A 872 -13.29 -11.35 -6.90
N LEU A 873 -14.40 -10.97 -7.56
CA LEU A 873 -15.14 -11.87 -8.44
C LEU A 873 -14.29 -12.36 -9.61
N GLN A 874 -13.54 -11.45 -10.25
CA GLN A 874 -12.65 -11.81 -11.36
C GLN A 874 -11.61 -12.85 -10.93
N VAL A 875 -11.02 -12.70 -9.75
CA VAL A 875 -10.06 -13.66 -9.19
C VAL A 875 -10.71 -15.01 -8.94
N LEU A 876 -11.86 -15.04 -8.25
CA LEU A 876 -12.56 -16.29 -7.93
C LEU A 876 -13.02 -17.03 -9.18
N GLU A 877 -13.60 -16.34 -10.17
CA GLU A 877 -14.03 -16.95 -11.43
C GLU A 877 -12.85 -17.45 -12.28
N THR A 878 -11.72 -16.74 -12.25
CA THR A 878 -10.49 -17.20 -12.93
C THR A 878 -9.96 -18.48 -12.28
N LEU A 879 -9.96 -18.56 -10.95
CA LEU A 879 -9.54 -19.76 -10.24
C LEU A 879 -10.52 -20.93 -10.42
N LYS A 880 -11.84 -20.68 -10.39
CA LYS A 880 -12.89 -21.68 -10.66
C LYS A 880 -12.83 -22.23 -12.09
N SER A 881 -12.52 -21.39 -13.07
CA SER A 881 -12.42 -21.79 -14.48
C SER A 881 -11.08 -22.44 -14.84
N SER A 882 -10.06 -22.29 -13.98
CA SER A 882 -8.78 -22.97 -14.16
C SER A 882 -8.91 -24.49 -13.99
N THR A 883 -7.98 -25.24 -14.62
CA THR A 883 -7.88 -26.71 -14.52
C THR A 883 -7.66 -27.21 -13.09
N ILE A 884 -7.37 -26.30 -12.16
CA ILE A 884 -7.13 -26.56 -10.73
C ILE A 884 -8.44 -26.93 -10.00
N TYR A 885 -9.60 -26.48 -10.49
CA TYR A 885 -10.89 -26.66 -9.81
C TYR A 885 -11.79 -27.78 -10.41
N ASN A 886 -11.50 -28.22 -11.64
CA ASN A 886 -12.30 -29.24 -12.33
C ASN A 886 -11.69 -30.64 -12.21
N ASP A 887 -12.22 -31.48 -11.30
CA ASP A 887 -11.84 -32.91 -11.14
C ASP A 887 -11.91 -33.72 -12.45
N LYS A 888 -12.69 -33.27 -13.44
CA LYS A 888 -12.87 -33.96 -14.73
C LYS A 888 -11.75 -33.73 -15.76
N LEU A 889 -10.84 -32.77 -15.55
CA LEU A 889 -9.81 -32.37 -16.54
C LEU A 889 -8.37 -32.73 -16.13
N VAL A 890 -8.19 -33.41 -15.00
CA VAL A 890 -6.86 -33.67 -14.39
C VAL A 890 -6.03 -34.70 -15.17
N LYS A 891 -6.64 -35.50 -16.05
CA LYS A 891 -5.91 -36.54 -16.80
C LYS A 891 -4.97 -36.01 -17.90
N GLU A 892 -5.11 -34.76 -18.36
CA GLU A 892 -4.30 -34.21 -19.47
C GLU A 892 -3.95 -32.71 -19.35
N SER A 893 -4.13 -32.08 -18.19
CA SER A 893 -3.97 -30.62 -18.08
C SER A 893 -2.52 -30.18 -17.87
N LYS A 894 -2.06 -29.26 -18.72
CA LYS A 894 -0.80 -28.50 -18.53
C LYS A 894 -0.80 -27.77 -17.18
N PRO A 895 0.36 -27.56 -16.56
CA PRO A 895 0.46 -26.70 -15.36
C PRO A 895 -0.15 -25.33 -15.67
N TRP A 896 -1.00 -24.85 -14.77
CA TRP A 896 -1.63 -23.54 -14.90
C TRP A 896 -0.67 -22.49 -14.37
N GLU A 897 -0.39 -21.49 -15.19
CA GLU A 897 0.42 -20.32 -14.85
C GLU A 897 -0.40 -19.08 -15.22
N GLY A 898 -0.66 -18.21 -14.25
CA GLY A 898 -1.51 -17.05 -14.44
C GLY A 898 -1.17 -15.92 -13.48
N THR A 899 -1.45 -14.68 -13.91
CA THR A 899 -1.37 -13.49 -13.06
C THR A 899 -2.78 -13.06 -12.68
N LEU A 900 -3.05 -12.99 -11.37
CA LEU A 900 -4.32 -12.55 -10.81
C LEU A 900 -4.14 -11.19 -10.14
N THR A 901 -5.06 -10.26 -10.35
CA THR A 901 -5.07 -9.01 -9.59
C THR A 901 -5.94 -9.19 -8.36
N VAL A 902 -5.33 -9.48 -7.22
CA VAL A 902 -6.01 -9.62 -5.95
C VAL A 902 -6.34 -8.22 -5.42
N PRO A 903 -7.59 -7.98 -4.95
CA PRO A 903 -7.92 -6.72 -4.30
C PRO A 903 -6.87 -6.38 -3.22
N TYR A 904 -6.43 -5.12 -3.19
CA TYR A 904 -5.35 -4.59 -2.32
C TYR A 904 -3.94 -5.09 -2.59
N PHE A 905 -3.77 -6.40 -2.76
CA PHE A 905 -2.45 -7.04 -2.90
C PHE A 905 -1.89 -6.94 -4.32
N GLY A 906 -2.68 -6.43 -5.26
CA GLY A 906 -2.24 -6.21 -6.63
C GLY A 906 -2.02 -7.50 -7.39
N ARG A 907 -1.07 -7.49 -8.34
CA ARG A 907 -0.87 -8.60 -9.28
C ARG A 907 -0.02 -9.71 -8.66
N ILE A 908 -0.63 -10.85 -8.37
CA ILE A 908 0.03 -12.07 -7.90
C ILE A 908 0.16 -13.06 -9.04
N LYS A 909 1.34 -13.68 -9.19
CA LYS A 909 1.58 -14.76 -10.13
C LYS A 909 1.42 -16.10 -9.41
N ILE A 910 0.62 -17.01 -9.98
CA ILE A 910 0.40 -18.35 -9.44
C ILE A 910 0.81 -19.36 -10.50
N SER A 911 1.60 -20.37 -10.10
CA SER A 911 2.04 -21.48 -10.96
C SER A 911 1.87 -22.82 -10.26
N THR A 912 1.32 -23.84 -10.92
CA THR A 912 1.27 -25.20 -10.38
C THR A 912 2.57 -25.96 -10.68
N ARG A 913 3.24 -26.54 -9.67
CA ARG A 913 4.46 -27.35 -9.88
C ARG A 913 4.10 -28.77 -10.33
N LYS A 914 4.97 -29.41 -11.10
CA LYS A 914 4.94 -30.88 -11.30
C LYS A 914 5.55 -31.54 -10.05
N SER A 915 4.94 -32.60 -9.53
CA SER A 915 5.56 -33.38 -8.46
C SER A 915 6.93 -33.90 -8.92
N GLN A 916 7.99 -33.51 -8.21
CA GLN A 916 9.29 -34.16 -8.27
C GLN A 916 9.50 -34.85 -6.93
N GLN A 917 9.06 -36.11 -6.78
CA GLN A 917 9.58 -36.95 -5.71
C GLN A 917 10.85 -37.69 -6.16
N SER A 918 11.94 -37.32 -5.48
CA SER A 918 13.01 -38.17 -4.96
C SER A 918 13.64 -39.22 -5.88
N ARG A 919 14.69 -38.78 -6.58
CA ARG A 919 15.82 -39.61 -7.03
C ARG A 919 16.84 -39.87 -5.89
N GLN A 920 16.37 -39.98 -4.65
CA GLN A 920 17.18 -40.19 -3.42
C GLN A 920 16.83 -41.48 -2.68
N GLN A 921 16.38 -42.52 -3.39
CA GLN A 921 16.41 -43.90 -2.90
C GLN A 921 17.05 -44.78 -3.98
N ARG A 922 18.38 -44.68 -4.14
CA ARG A 922 19.24 -45.68 -4.81
C ARG A 922 20.71 -45.25 -4.75
N SER A 923 21.28 -45.24 -3.56
CA SER A 923 22.74 -45.37 -3.36
C SER A 923 23.04 -45.42 -1.86
N PHE A 924 22.79 -46.56 -1.23
CA PHE A 924 23.62 -47.09 -0.14
C PHE A 924 23.26 -48.58 -0.03
N GLU A 925 24.05 -49.38 -0.75
CA GLU A 925 24.05 -50.85 -0.69
C GLU A 925 24.62 -51.34 0.66
N GLU A 926 24.04 -52.44 1.13
CA GLU A 926 24.69 -53.61 1.72
C GLU A 926 25.84 -53.43 2.73
N GLN A 927 25.61 -53.80 4.01
CA GLN A 927 26.15 -55.02 4.66
C GLN A 927 25.98 -55.02 6.21
N PRO A 928 26.09 -56.19 6.90
CA PRO A 928 25.22 -56.59 8.01
C PRO A 928 25.86 -56.58 9.42
N ASN A 929 25.04 -56.96 10.41
CA ASN A 929 25.36 -57.43 11.77
C ASN A 929 25.83 -56.40 12.81
N SER A 930 25.01 -56.18 13.83
CA SER A 930 25.20 -56.79 15.18
C SER A 930 24.40 -56.02 16.25
N LEU A 931 23.46 -56.72 16.88
CA LEU A 931 23.09 -56.50 18.29
C LEU A 931 24.21 -57.15 19.14
N PRO A 932 24.53 -56.69 20.36
CA PRO A 932 23.53 -56.75 21.45
C PRO A 932 23.65 -55.71 22.57
N GLY A 933 22.57 -55.62 23.36
CA GLY A 933 22.75 -55.76 24.80
C GLY A 933 22.09 -54.69 25.68
N THR A 934 21.09 -55.16 26.43
CA THR A 934 20.83 -54.85 27.85
C THR A 934 20.32 -53.44 28.22
N ALA A 935 19.34 -53.26 29.10
CA ALA A 935 18.50 -54.19 29.83
C ALA A 935 17.35 -53.40 30.50
N GLN A 936 16.17 -54.02 30.44
CA GLN A 936 15.28 -54.26 31.58
C GLN A 936 14.63 -53.10 32.36
N LYS A 937 13.29 -53.07 32.19
CA LYS A 937 12.29 -53.59 33.16
C LYS A 937 11.45 -52.58 33.97
N THR A 938 10.14 -52.67 33.68
CA THR A 938 8.99 -52.87 34.62
C THR A 938 8.62 -51.70 35.54
N LEU A 939 7.35 -51.40 35.84
CA LEU A 939 6.30 -52.31 36.31
C LEU A 939 4.89 -51.69 36.21
N PHE A 940 3.91 -52.60 36.31
CA PHE A 940 2.45 -52.54 36.27
C PHE A 940 1.71 -51.62 37.27
N GLY A 941 0.43 -51.33 36.93
CA GLY A 941 -0.71 -51.48 37.87
C GLY A 941 -1.67 -50.29 37.96
N THR A 942 -2.79 -50.28 37.22
CA THR A 942 -4.20 -50.46 37.69
C THR A 942 -4.70 -49.37 38.67
N ASN A 943 -5.86 -48.71 38.51
CA ASN A 943 -7.19 -49.27 38.24
C ASN A 943 -8.27 -48.16 38.04
N GLN A 944 -9.33 -48.54 37.31
CA GLN A 944 -10.77 -48.26 37.52
C GLN A 944 -11.52 -47.00 36.98
N GLN A 945 -12.37 -47.31 35.99
CA GLN A 945 -13.86 -47.18 35.92
C GLN A 945 -14.54 -45.89 35.37
N GLU A 946 -14.98 -46.03 34.09
CA GLU A 946 -16.34 -45.82 33.49
C GLU A 946 -17.04 -44.43 33.50
N PRO A 947 -18.10 -44.16 32.66
CA PRO A 947 -18.74 -44.99 31.61
C PRO A 947 -19.06 -44.28 30.25
N ASP A 948 -19.59 -45.10 29.33
CA ASP A 948 -20.19 -44.86 28.00
C ASP A 948 -21.29 -43.76 27.92
N LEU A 949 -21.52 -43.20 26.71
CA LEU A 949 -22.76 -43.47 25.92
C LEU A 949 -22.98 -42.58 24.65
N PHE A 950 -23.46 -43.29 23.61
CA PHE A 950 -24.30 -42.91 22.46
C PHE A 950 -23.70 -42.29 21.18
N LEU A 951 -23.33 -43.19 20.25
CA LEU A 951 -23.43 -43.03 18.80
C LEU A 951 -24.83 -43.48 18.33
N SER A 952 -25.48 -42.71 17.46
CA SER A 952 -26.68 -43.15 16.73
C SER A 952 -26.59 -42.93 15.21
N GLN A 953 -26.55 -44.07 14.53
CA GLN A 953 -27.30 -44.42 13.31
C GLN A 953 -26.97 -43.72 11.97
N THR A 954 -26.12 -44.42 11.23
CA THR A 954 -26.07 -44.47 9.76
C THR A 954 -27.30 -45.20 9.19
N ALA A 955 -27.87 -44.68 8.11
CA ALA A 955 -28.81 -45.41 7.25
C ALA A 955 -28.13 -45.79 5.93
N ASP A 956 -28.44 -47.01 5.52
CA ASP A 956 -27.84 -47.85 4.50
C ASP A 956 -28.51 -47.64 3.13
N VAL A 957 -27.73 -47.48 2.04
CA VAL A 957 -28.16 -47.77 0.66
C VAL A 957 -26.95 -48.29 -0.11
N GLY A 958 -27.01 -49.56 -0.50
CA GLY A 958 -25.91 -50.31 -1.07
C GLY A 958 -25.70 -50.24 -2.59
N ASP A 959 -24.66 -50.99 -2.93
CA ASP A 959 -24.30 -51.67 -4.18
C ASP A 959 -23.77 -50.92 -5.42
N LEU A 960 -22.63 -51.49 -5.87
CA LEU A 960 -22.02 -51.54 -7.21
C LEU A 960 -21.22 -50.32 -7.68
N LEU A 961 -19.88 -50.44 -7.63
CA LEU A 961 -19.04 -50.76 -8.81
C LEU A 961 -17.55 -50.76 -8.41
N ASP A 962 -16.91 -51.93 -8.56
CA ASP A 962 -15.46 -52.15 -8.51
C ASP A 962 -14.71 -51.32 -9.56
N PHE A 963 -13.66 -50.57 -9.19
CA PHE A 963 -12.55 -50.21 -10.07
C PHE A 963 -11.24 -49.98 -9.26
N PRO A 964 -10.07 -50.24 -9.88
CA PRO A 964 -8.90 -50.78 -9.19
C PRO A 964 -8.01 -49.76 -8.49
N ASP A 965 -7.34 -50.24 -7.44
CA ASP A 965 -6.20 -49.62 -6.79
C ASP A 965 -5.16 -49.14 -7.81
N SER A 966 -5.09 -47.83 -7.97
CA SER A 966 -3.89 -47.17 -8.46
C SER A 966 -3.74 -45.86 -7.71
N PHE A 967 -2.79 -45.85 -6.77
CA PHE A 967 -2.28 -44.62 -6.17
C PHE A 967 -1.77 -43.72 -7.30
N VAL A 968 -2.47 -42.62 -7.54
CA VAL A 968 -2.03 -41.56 -8.46
C VAL A 968 -1.64 -40.37 -7.58
N GLU A 969 -0.34 -40.10 -7.50
CA GLU A 969 0.18 -38.88 -6.89
C GLU A 969 -0.20 -37.66 -7.74
N PHE A 970 -0.82 -36.67 -7.11
CA PHE A 970 -1.21 -35.41 -7.74
C PHE A 970 -0.11 -34.35 -7.59
N PRO A 971 0.01 -33.39 -8.52
CA PRO A 971 1.02 -32.33 -8.43
C PRO A 971 0.72 -31.38 -7.26
N GLN A 972 1.74 -31.09 -6.44
CA GLN A 972 1.69 -30.07 -5.38
C GLN A 972 1.58 -28.65 -5.97
N MET A 973 0.72 -27.83 -5.38
CA MET A 973 0.68 -26.39 -5.62
C MET A 973 1.62 -25.67 -4.65
N ASP A 974 2.74 -25.16 -5.16
CA ASP A 974 3.54 -24.16 -4.45
C ASP A 974 3.05 -22.78 -4.86
N ILE A 975 2.45 -22.08 -3.91
CA ILE A 975 2.23 -20.64 -4.02
C ILE A 975 3.50 -20.01 -3.46
N ASP A 976 4.36 -19.50 -4.34
CA ASP A 976 5.56 -18.76 -3.95
C ASP A 976 5.14 -17.35 -3.48
N TRP A 977 4.78 -17.23 -2.20
CA TRP A 977 4.47 -15.95 -1.57
C TRP A 977 5.68 -15.01 -1.50
N GLN A 978 6.90 -15.49 -1.79
CA GLN A 978 8.10 -14.67 -1.89
C GLN A 978 8.19 -13.92 -3.24
N GLN A 979 7.27 -14.15 -4.17
CA GLN A 979 7.15 -13.45 -5.47
C GLN A 979 5.96 -12.49 -5.56
N MET A 980 5.60 -11.82 -4.46
CA MET A 980 4.79 -10.60 -4.57
C MET A 980 5.62 -9.51 -5.26
N PRO A 981 5.15 -8.87 -6.35
CA PRO A 981 5.78 -7.64 -6.81
C PRO A 981 5.54 -6.55 -5.76
N ASN A 982 6.64 -6.00 -5.21
CA ASN A 982 6.61 -4.75 -4.44
C ASN A 982 5.88 -3.69 -5.26
N ILE A 983 4.65 -3.34 -4.85
CA ILE A 983 3.95 -2.16 -5.35
C ILE A 983 4.38 -1.02 -4.45
N GLY A 984 5.11 -0.07 -5.05
CA GLY A 984 5.63 1.14 -4.42
C GLY A 984 4.52 2.00 -3.85
N ASP A 985 4.23 1.77 -2.59
CA ASP A 985 3.94 2.72 -1.51
C ASP A 985 3.41 1.82 -0.40
N LEU A 986 4.31 1.30 0.43
CA LEU A 986 4.12 0.69 1.76
C LEU A 986 5.37 -0.14 2.07
N ASP A 987 6.25 0.39 2.92
CA ASP A 987 7.26 -0.40 3.63
C ASP A 987 6.54 -1.46 4.49
N GLN A 988 6.56 -2.73 4.08
CA GLN A 988 6.63 -3.87 4.99
C GLN A 988 6.88 -5.22 4.27
N ASP A 989 7.72 -6.03 4.93
CA ASP A 989 8.16 -7.38 4.57
C ASP A 989 7.05 -8.41 4.88
N TRP A 990 6.56 -9.12 3.86
CA TRP A 990 5.47 -10.10 3.95
C TRP A 990 5.96 -11.55 4.14
N SER A 991 7.23 -11.76 4.52
CA SER A 991 7.81 -13.09 4.74
C SER A 991 7.04 -13.95 5.76
N PHE A 992 6.18 -13.36 6.60
CA PHE A 992 5.38 -14.10 7.58
C PHE A 992 4.28 -15.00 6.97
N PHE A 993 3.86 -14.76 5.73
CA PHE A 993 2.95 -15.65 5.00
C PHE A 993 3.67 -16.66 4.10
N ALA A 994 5.00 -16.59 4.04
CA ALA A 994 5.81 -17.29 3.03
C ALA A 994 6.68 -18.44 3.57
N ASP A 995 6.51 -18.85 4.84
CA ASP A 995 7.10 -20.07 5.40
C ASP A 995 6.03 -21.08 5.84
#